data_AF-T0R9A8-F1
#
_entry.id   AF-T0R9A8-F1
#
_cell.length_a   1.000
_cell.length_b   1.000
_cell.length_c   1.000
_cell.angle_alpha   90.00
_cell.angle_beta   90.00
_cell.angle_gamma   90.00
#
_symmetry.space_group_name_H-M   'P 1'
#
loop_
_entity.id
_entity.type
_entity.pdbx_description
1 polymer ?
#
loop_
_entity_poly.entity_id
_entity_poly.type
_entity_poly.pdbx_seq_one_letter_code
_entity_poly.pdbx_strand_id
1 'polypeptide(L)'
;MRSDASPDRRISFDDDDAGTFSVLMSPAAGALLPKLPLSRVRPPSRHAPPSPLDLRSISSAHQRPHSAVSSTTSKAPVLTELNDSIVFALRPATPDAKKAGTSGKTTKVADLSVPNVSIPENQRYTFALILRNTYQVKQLLKERFPRRVDKPLRRHYADQVGAMQIKCIRRLVQSGLGVILLDNDNSIPHHAQKWNETNNICVLIDPYKDKELLLQEFRREKDELAIKRGQATSRLGLETLESLRNACFSPALELQLTHNLIRNALRDYDVEDWVLDHSNELSCWDVIEHCFPLHDRVFNNTFFAEYRKRTFDVRKASAGNNSERWAIEELRLHFGERVAFLFAFMRIYSKMLLPLTVLCVLYYLGFRWVPGYIWNKYLLGLSVLGFGVVAIWAPALMLVWERETRVLTEKWNLASYRDTIFERNDENPDFEYVWTKNEITHEMEKTPKESKKRLIRATMVFFVALSSLLQCIVLMPFLQWYVWSKLAPVCDGSVCIERGNCQQFINCFQSPTSTVGTDRWAYILIQGVLLGLLIDTVFFELFNWFSAKFVSWENLAKKSDFENRLVHRRFVFVWSNWFFWFLTLAFFYLPYGNYVNDLFRHFGWGWAVIYEWDPAALTLDTLFVTPLVVTQLLNMLLETGLPYLVRKIRRKPASCRSACSDSWLAGFQCVRAMQEKKVQHRREANMTAHKLADEVSRSTRFFVPVLGYSDDSNEYTAYEILAESRLPVFDTTYDYLDASIQFSYIVMFTVVWPLLPLPAFLNNVLEVRGDAFRLLFGHRRPMPRRDTSIGEWATVLHYANIIGITVVSGLIVMYHFGSVVSDWNGDFCDMSFSDAAMVPFQTLNRSLTRDPMACALFLAPSEAWGMRQIVAFIVLEHLGFICRYLVLQLEKTPSAIASSAYLRLKQIRELTSARTADASVFEYIRELREIFDTYDVDGCDHLYEDDLVLFLAEWVGTDVSDLQSRSGQIFRYMDKNQLGKVPFSTCCLMLQHAHHDRFFSVLLGIYDSLDDFRNGQIRLQDGPVQYRRGRRAASSSMTNGSSEHHHASAIDSETSQHEPV
;
A
#
# COMPACT_ATOMS: atom_id res chain seq x y z
N MET A 1 -18.40 22.06 51.64
CA MET A 1 -18.60 22.43 53.06
C MET A 1 -19.10 21.20 53.78
N ARG A 2 -18.38 20.70 54.81
CA ARG A 2 -18.76 19.57 55.68
C ARG A 2 -18.88 18.20 54.95
N SER A 3 -18.35 17.05 55.40
CA SER A 3 -18.26 16.41 56.74
C SER A 3 -19.62 16.01 57.30
N ASP A 4 -19.85 14.90 57.99
CA ASP A 4 -19.15 13.60 58.15
C ASP A 4 -20.14 12.73 58.97
N ALA A 5 -20.27 11.42 58.73
CA ALA A 5 -20.83 10.47 59.71
C ALA A 5 -20.72 8.99 59.28
N SER A 6 -20.39 8.15 60.26
CA SER A 6 -20.50 6.68 60.29
C SER A 6 -21.70 6.32 61.23
N PRO A 7 -21.93 5.10 61.78
CA PRO A 7 -21.16 3.84 61.73
C PRO A 7 -22.06 2.61 61.36
N ASP A 8 -21.61 1.35 61.46
CA ASP A 8 -21.56 0.61 62.73
C ASP A 8 -20.53 -0.55 62.79
N ARG A 9 -20.30 -1.13 63.97
CA ARG A 9 -19.32 -2.22 64.24
C ARG A 9 -19.91 -3.39 65.05
N ARG A 10 -19.35 -4.59 64.85
CA ARG A 10 -18.97 -5.59 65.89
C ARG A 10 -17.83 -6.45 65.29
N ILE A 11 -16.68 -6.73 65.94
CA ILE A 11 -16.38 -7.27 67.28
C ILE A 11 -16.78 -8.76 67.34
N SER A 12 -15.90 -9.73 67.60
CA SER A 12 -14.42 -9.77 67.74
C SER A 12 -13.94 -11.26 67.57
N PHE A 13 -12.77 -11.80 67.96
CA PHE A 13 -11.59 -11.42 68.78
C PHE A 13 -10.39 -12.36 68.48
N ASP A 14 -9.20 -12.08 69.07
CA ASP A 14 -8.14 -12.99 69.62
C ASP A 14 -7.55 -14.18 68.79
N ASP A 15 -6.24 -14.51 68.81
CA ASP A 15 -5.03 -13.81 69.31
C ASP A 15 -3.69 -14.43 68.75
N ASP A 16 -2.54 -14.10 69.37
CA ASP A 16 -1.21 -14.77 69.31
C ASP A 16 -0.26 -14.48 68.10
N ASP A 17 0.02 -13.18 67.93
CA ASP A 17 1.32 -12.48 68.10
C ASP A 17 2.73 -13.15 67.86
N ALA A 18 3.71 -12.26 67.56
CA ALA A 18 5.19 -12.39 67.56
C ALA A 18 5.90 -13.50 66.71
N GLY A 19 7.00 -13.25 65.99
CA GLY A 19 7.73 -12.00 65.66
C GLY A 19 9.22 -12.01 66.08
N THR A 20 10.18 -12.11 65.13
CA THR A 20 11.61 -11.81 65.39
C THR A 20 12.45 -11.58 64.11
N PHE A 21 13.75 -11.25 64.27
CA PHE A 21 14.59 -10.53 63.29
C PHE A 21 15.71 -11.35 62.61
N SER A 22 15.75 -11.27 61.26
CA SER A 22 16.92 -10.86 60.43
C SER A 22 18.24 -11.67 60.30
N VAL A 23 18.99 -11.33 59.23
CA VAL A 23 20.47 -11.35 59.05
C VAL A 23 21.19 -12.63 58.53
N LEU A 24 21.76 -12.47 57.31
CA LEU A 24 23.00 -13.03 56.71
C LEU A 24 23.46 -14.49 57.01
N MET A 25 23.55 -15.34 55.96
CA MET A 25 24.81 -15.59 55.21
C MET A 25 24.67 -16.66 54.09
N SER A 26 25.74 -16.80 53.29
CA SER A 26 26.03 -17.82 52.28
C SER A 26 27.56 -18.08 52.32
N PRO A 27 28.19 -19.12 51.70
CA PRO A 27 27.65 -20.06 50.70
C PRO A 27 28.14 -21.54 50.83
N ALA A 28 27.94 -22.29 49.73
CA ALA A 28 28.81 -23.35 49.19
C ALA A 28 28.58 -24.86 49.51
N ALA A 29 28.45 -25.60 48.40
CA ALA A 29 28.98 -26.94 48.08
C ALA A 29 28.58 -28.20 48.89
N GLY A 30 28.25 -29.26 48.16
CA GLY A 30 28.09 -30.62 48.67
C GLY A 30 27.18 -31.47 47.76
N ALA A 31 27.76 -32.41 47.01
CA ALA A 31 27.01 -33.32 46.15
C ALA A 31 27.01 -34.74 46.73
N LEU A 32 25.91 -35.50 46.55
CA LEU A 32 25.93 -36.97 46.41
C LEU A 32 24.57 -37.54 45.96
N LEU A 33 24.65 -38.69 45.28
CA LEU A 33 23.58 -39.60 44.83
C LEU A 33 23.48 -40.81 45.81
N PRO A 34 22.66 -41.87 45.59
CA PRO A 34 21.40 -42.03 44.82
C PRO A 34 20.27 -42.74 45.64
N LYS A 35 19.04 -42.90 45.08
CA LYS A 35 18.41 -44.23 44.77
C LYS A 35 16.92 -44.15 44.33
N LEU A 36 16.52 -45.17 43.57
CA LEU A 36 15.19 -45.56 43.07
C LEU A 36 14.38 -46.31 44.19
N PRO A 37 13.04 -46.62 44.09
CA PRO A 37 12.39 -47.17 42.87
C PRO A 37 10.86 -47.00 42.62
N LEU A 38 10.45 -47.37 41.38
CA LEU A 38 9.14 -47.94 40.94
C LEU A 38 7.86 -47.05 41.07
N SER A 39 6.82 -47.17 40.22
CA SER A 39 6.43 -48.25 39.29
C SER A 39 5.78 -47.79 37.94
N ARG A 40 5.11 -48.70 37.20
CA ARG A 40 4.66 -48.63 35.78
C ARG A 40 3.45 -47.68 35.55
N VAL A 41 3.12 -47.23 34.33
CA VAL A 41 2.40 -47.96 33.22
C VAL A 41 3.02 -47.67 31.82
N ARG A 42 2.66 -48.46 30.77
CA ARG A 42 3.17 -48.41 29.38
C ARG A 42 2.29 -47.59 28.38
N PRO A 43 2.85 -47.13 27.23
CA PRO A 43 2.12 -46.48 26.13
C PRO A 43 2.00 -47.35 24.83
N PRO A 44 1.21 -46.89 23.83
CA PRO A 44 1.39 -47.17 22.40
C PRO A 44 2.12 -45.98 21.70
N SER A 45 3.35 -46.17 21.20
CA SER A 45 3.70 -46.48 19.80
C SER A 45 3.59 -45.31 18.80
N ARG A 46 4.75 -44.73 18.42
CA ARG A 46 4.93 -43.87 17.23
C ARG A 46 5.59 -44.65 16.10
N HIS A 47 5.25 -44.34 14.85
CA HIS A 47 6.13 -44.56 13.70
C HIS A 47 6.15 -43.29 12.81
N ALA A 48 7.33 -42.96 12.28
CA ALA A 48 7.55 -41.93 11.27
C ALA A 48 8.73 -42.37 10.39
N PRO A 49 8.68 -42.19 9.05
CA PRO A 49 9.80 -42.47 8.16
C PRO A 49 10.79 -41.28 8.09
N PRO A 50 12.08 -41.53 7.79
CA PRO A 50 13.11 -40.49 7.73
C PRO A 50 13.26 -39.86 6.33
N SER A 51 13.95 -38.72 6.26
CA SER A 51 14.44 -38.12 5.02
C SER A 51 15.71 -38.82 4.49
N PRO A 52 15.90 -38.89 3.16
CA PRO A 52 17.13 -39.40 2.55
C PRO A 52 18.20 -38.30 2.34
N LEU A 53 19.47 -38.68 2.42
CA LEU A 53 20.63 -37.87 2.07
C LEU A 53 21.21 -38.31 0.71
N ASP A 54 21.87 -37.38 0.01
CA ASP A 54 22.61 -37.65 -1.23
C ASP A 54 23.77 -38.65 -1.01
N LEU A 55 23.91 -39.63 -1.91
CA LEU A 55 25.20 -40.17 -2.33
C LEU A 55 25.08 -40.96 -3.66
N ARG A 56 25.99 -40.71 -4.60
CA ARG A 56 26.07 -41.40 -5.90
C ARG A 56 26.99 -42.63 -5.81
N SER A 57 26.65 -43.73 -6.50
CA SER A 57 27.33 -44.15 -7.76
C SER A 57 27.29 -45.68 -8.05
N ILE A 58 27.60 -46.03 -9.32
CA ILE A 58 28.10 -47.34 -9.82
C ILE A 58 27.09 -48.51 -10.04
N SER A 59 26.54 -48.51 -11.27
CA SER A 59 26.44 -49.62 -12.27
C SER A 59 25.62 -50.91 -12.10
N SER A 60 24.92 -51.23 -13.22
CA SER A 60 24.68 -52.59 -13.79
C SER A 60 23.59 -53.48 -13.14
N ALA A 61 22.77 -54.27 -13.87
CA ALA A 61 22.45 -54.29 -15.31
C ALA A 61 21.07 -54.94 -15.59
N HIS A 62 20.43 -54.56 -16.72
CA HIS A 62 19.34 -55.27 -17.44
C HIS A 62 18.01 -55.51 -16.64
N GLN A 63 16.81 -55.54 -17.24
CA GLN A 63 16.38 -55.69 -18.65
C GLN A 63 15.19 -54.74 -19.00
N ARG A 64 14.73 -54.76 -20.26
CA ARG A 64 13.58 -54.00 -20.83
C ARG A 64 12.33 -54.94 -20.96
N PRO A 65 11.11 -54.54 -21.41
CA PRO A 65 10.70 -53.29 -22.11
C PRO A 65 9.32 -52.66 -21.76
N HIS A 66 9.05 -51.47 -22.35
CA HIS A 66 7.77 -50.72 -22.41
C HIS A 66 7.21 -50.18 -21.07
N SER A 67 6.43 -49.09 -21.02
CA SER A 67 6.05 -48.08 -22.02
C SER A 67 6.24 -46.66 -21.46
N ALA A 68 6.55 -45.68 -22.31
CA ALA A 68 6.86 -44.32 -21.84
C ALA A 68 5.62 -43.40 -21.84
N VAL A 69 5.27 -42.87 -20.67
CA VAL A 69 4.42 -41.68 -20.53
C VAL A 69 5.31 -40.54 -20.03
N SER A 70 5.68 -39.63 -20.93
CA SER A 70 6.42 -38.42 -20.57
C SER A 70 5.46 -37.35 -20.04
N SER A 71 5.60 -36.97 -18.77
CA SER A 71 4.89 -35.84 -18.16
C SER A 71 5.42 -34.50 -18.68
N THR A 72 5.12 -34.18 -19.94
CA THR A 72 5.32 -32.84 -20.48
C THR A 72 4.38 -31.87 -19.76
N THR A 73 4.92 -31.06 -18.85
CA THR A 73 4.17 -29.98 -18.20
C THR A 73 3.79 -28.91 -19.23
N SER A 74 2.56 -29.03 -19.73
CA SER A 74 1.92 -27.99 -20.56
C SER A 74 1.83 -26.70 -19.75
N LYS A 75 2.55 -25.67 -20.18
CA LYS A 75 2.57 -24.37 -19.52
C LYS A 75 1.21 -23.70 -19.66
N ALA A 76 0.42 -23.72 -18.59
CA ALA A 76 -0.84 -22.99 -18.51
C ALA A 76 -0.61 -21.47 -18.68
N PRO A 77 -1.52 -20.74 -19.34
CA PRO A 77 -1.48 -19.28 -19.35
C PRO A 77 -1.85 -18.72 -17.98
N VAL A 78 -1.14 -17.68 -17.53
CA VAL A 78 -1.46 -16.97 -16.29
C VAL A 78 -2.49 -15.86 -16.56
N LEU A 79 -3.65 -16.00 -15.94
CA LEU A 79 -4.79 -15.09 -15.98
C LEU A 79 -4.52 -13.85 -15.11
N THR A 80 -4.36 -12.72 -15.79
CA THR A 80 -4.09 -11.40 -15.17
C THR A 80 -5.02 -10.31 -15.74
N GLU A 81 -6.30 -10.66 -15.97
CA GLU A 81 -7.31 -9.83 -16.68
C GLU A 81 -6.87 -9.30 -18.07
N LEU A 82 -5.89 -9.98 -18.67
CA LEU A 82 -5.13 -9.53 -19.84
C LEU A 82 -5.29 -10.40 -21.08
N ASN A 83 -5.68 -11.66 -20.87
CA ASN A 83 -5.32 -12.74 -21.76
C ASN A 83 -6.51 -13.52 -22.32
N ASP A 84 -7.71 -12.92 -22.30
CA ASP A 84 -8.96 -13.38 -22.92
C ASP A 84 -8.88 -13.43 -24.48
N SER A 85 -7.67 -13.62 -25.07
CA SER A 85 -7.36 -14.04 -26.46
C SER A 85 -5.88 -13.83 -26.86
N ILE A 86 -4.88 -14.48 -26.22
CA ILE A 86 -3.52 -14.61 -26.82
C ILE A 86 -3.01 -16.05 -26.76
N VAL A 87 -3.63 -16.92 -27.56
CA VAL A 87 -2.94 -18.07 -28.15
C VAL A 87 -3.23 -18.04 -29.65
N PHE A 88 -2.25 -17.65 -30.45
CA PHE A 88 -2.27 -18.06 -31.86
C PHE A 88 -2.20 -19.59 -31.85
N ALA A 89 -3.20 -20.24 -32.46
CA ALA A 89 -3.16 -21.69 -32.64
C ALA A 89 -1.80 -22.10 -33.21
N LEU A 90 -1.19 -23.15 -32.64
CA LEU A 90 0.02 -23.72 -33.20
C LEU A 90 -0.22 -23.99 -34.69
N ARG A 91 0.50 -23.29 -35.56
CA ARG A 91 0.62 -23.75 -36.95
C ARG A 91 1.16 -25.19 -36.86
N PRO A 92 0.44 -26.21 -37.35
CA PRO A 92 0.99 -27.55 -37.39
C PRO A 92 2.28 -27.48 -38.19
N ALA A 93 3.38 -27.93 -37.59
CA ALA A 93 4.70 -27.79 -38.18
C ALA A 93 4.82 -28.75 -39.37
N THR A 94 4.44 -28.28 -40.57
CA THR A 94 4.73 -28.95 -41.83
C THR A 94 6.24 -28.91 -42.08
N PRO A 95 6.94 -30.05 -42.05
CA PRO A 95 8.32 -30.09 -42.51
C PRO A 95 8.31 -30.03 -44.03
N ASP A 96 8.62 -28.86 -44.61
CA ASP A 96 9.50 -28.70 -45.79
C ASP A 96 9.41 -27.29 -46.41
N ALA A 97 10.46 -26.49 -46.18
CA ALA A 97 10.79 -25.31 -47.00
C ALA A 97 12.26 -24.89 -46.75
N LYS A 98 13.21 -25.38 -47.56
CA LYS A 98 14.61 -24.94 -47.52
C LYS A 98 14.83 -23.76 -48.48
N LYS A 99 15.60 -22.76 -48.01
CA LYS A 99 16.24 -21.67 -48.78
C LYS A 99 15.31 -20.69 -49.54
N ALA A 100 15.23 -19.46 -49.02
CA ALA A 100 15.53 -18.26 -49.80
C ALA A 100 16.07 -17.18 -48.85
N GLY A 101 17.04 -16.37 -49.28
CA GLY A 101 17.64 -15.33 -48.43
C GLY A 101 17.62 -13.96 -49.12
N THR A 102 16.94 -13.00 -48.52
CA THR A 102 16.94 -11.59 -48.94
C THR A 102 16.93 -10.68 -47.72
N SER A 103 17.89 -9.76 -47.64
CA SER A 103 18.06 -8.84 -46.52
C SER A 103 17.06 -7.68 -46.57
N GLY A 104 15.86 -7.90 -46.05
CA GLY A 104 14.90 -6.83 -45.77
C GLY A 104 15.19 -6.20 -44.40
N LYS A 105 15.39 -4.87 -44.35
CA LYS A 105 15.44 -4.12 -43.09
C LYS A 105 14.03 -4.02 -42.47
N THR A 106 13.58 -5.09 -41.82
CA THR A 106 12.38 -5.03 -41.00
C THR A 106 12.59 -4.06 -39.85
N THR A 107 11.69 -3.09 -39.72
CA THR A 107 11.61 -2.24 -38.53
C THR A 107 11.38 -3.12 -37.31
N LYS A 108 12.19 -2.94 -36.26
CA LYS A 108 12.00 -3.65 -34.99
C LYS A 108 10.71 -3.16 -34.32
N VAL A 109 9.60 -3.85 -34.61
CA VAL A 109 8.45 -3.88 -33.71
C VAL A 109 8.99 -4.29 -32.34
N ALA A 110 8.67 -3.53 -31.30
CA ALA A 110 9.12 -3.87 -29.96
C ALA A 110 8.42 -5.16 -29.53
N ASP A 111 9.20 -6.20 -29.22
CA ASP A 111 8.66 -7.46 -28.71
C ASP A 111 7.89 -7.21 -27.40
N LEU A 112 6.57 -7.18 -27.52
CA LEU A 112 5.60 -7.19 -26.43
C LEU A 112 5.43 -8.60 -25.82
N SER A 113 6.30 -9.55 -26.21
CA SER A 113 6.38 -10.88 -25.62
C SER A 113 6.47 -10.79 -24.10
N VAL A 114 5.45 -11.29 -23.41
CA VAL A 114 5.44 -11.38 -21.95
C VAL A 114 6.60 -12.29 -21.54
N PRO A 115 7.46 -11.89 -20.59
CA PRO A 115 8.48 -12.77 -20.05
C PRO A 115 7.84 -14.05 -19.50
N ASN A 116 8.47 -15.20 -19.71
CA ASN A 116 8.04 -16.45 -19.08
C ASN A 116 8.31 -16.39 -17.57
N VAL A 117 7.41 -15.77 -16.81
CA VAL A 117 7.37 -15.85 -15.35
C VAL A 117 6.81 -17.20 -14.98
N SER A 118 7.66 -18.06 -14.41
CA SER A 118 7.20 -19.23 -13.66
C SER A 118 6.90 -18.78 -12.24
N ILE A 119 5.63 -18.72 -11.86
CA ILE A 119 5.21 -18.56 -10.47
C ILE A 119 5.23 -19.97 -9.85
N PRO A 120 6.16 -20.30 -8.93
CA PRO A 120 6.06 -21.53 -8.16
C PRO A 120 5.02 -21.32 -7.05
N GLU A 121 3.86 -21.95 -7.20
CA GLU A 121 2.76 -21.96 -6.21
C GLU A 121 3.19 -22.70 -4.92
N ASN A 122 4.02 -22.05 -4.10
CA ASN A 122 4.56 -22.59 -2.85
C ASN A 122 3.71 -22.18 -1.62
N GLN A 123 3.05 -21.01 -1.68
CA GLN A 123 2.21 -20.47 -0.61
C GLN A 123 0.79 -21.02 -0.71
N ARG A 124 0.42 -21.94 0.21
CA ARG A 124 -0.96 -22.47 0.29
C ARG A 124 -1.93 -21.49 0.96
N TYR A 125 -1.45 -20.73 1.93
CA TYR A 125 -2.28 -19.88 2.80
C TYR A 125 -2.23 -18.41 2.38
N THR A 126 -3.33 -17.90 1.84
CA THR A 126 -3.40 -16.53 1.30
C THR A 126 -3.65 -15.48 2.37
N PHE A 127 -4.57 -15.76 3.30
CA PHE A 127 -5.03 -14.82 4.34
C PHE A 127 -4.88 -15.38 5.75
N ALA A 128 -4.61 -14.47 6.69
CA ALA A 128 -4.75 -14.71 8.11
C ALA A 128 -5.81 -13.79 8.72
N LEU A 129 -6.70 -14.38 9.54
CA LEU A 129 -7.63 -13.66 10.41
C LEU A 129 -7.20 -13.87 11.87
N ILE A 130 -7.25 -12.80 12.65
CA ILE A 130 -6.96 -12.82 14.09
C ILE A 130 -8.26 -12.50 14.82
N LEU A 131 -8.79 -13.47 15.57
CA LEU A 131 -10.03 -13.29 16.33
C LEU A 131 -9.74 -12.64 17.68
N ARG A 132 -10.47 -11.56 17.98
CA ARG A 132 -10.45 -10.87 19.27
C ARG A 132 -10.95 -11.78 20.38
N ASN A 133 -10.25 -11.66 21.49
CA ASN A 133 -10.61 -12.19 22.79
C ASN A 133 -11.85 -11.49 23.37
N THR A 134 -12.64 -12.19 24.19
CA THR A 134 -13.79 -11.63 24.93
C THR A 134 -13.43 -10.35 25.70
N TYR A 135 -12.21 -10.27 26.25
CA TYR A 135 -11.72 -9.07 26.94
C TYR A 135 -11.47 -7.89 26.00
N GLN A 136 -10.95 -8.12 24.78
CA GLN A 136 -10.69 -7.06 23.80
C GLN A 136 -11.99 -6.52 23.22
N VAL A 137 -12.96 -7.38 22.88
CA VAL A 137 -14.29 -6.93 22.45
C VAL A 137 -14.97 -6.11 23.55
N LYS A 138 -14.83 -6.52 24.82
CA LYS A 138 -15.34 -5.77 25.97
C LYS A 138 -14.66 -4.40 26.20
N GLN A 139 -13.44 -4.21 25.70
CA GLN A 139 -12.80 -2.90 25.65
C GLN A 139 -13.34 -2.06 24.49
N LEU A 140 -13.44 -2.61 23.27
CA LEU A 140 -14.05 -1.94 22.11
C LEU A 140 -15.48 -1.49 22.43
N LEU A 141 -16.29 -2.36 23.06
CA LEU A 141 -17.64 -2.04 23.53
C LEU A 141 -17.68 -0.94 24.61
N LYS A 142 -16.61 -0.74 25.39
CA LYS A 142 -16.48 0.38 26.33
C LYS A 142 -16.15 1.70 25.62
N GLU A 143 -15.47 1.63 24.48
CA GLU A 143 -15.14 2.78 23.63
C GLU A 143 -16.37 3.19 22.78
N ARG A 144 -17.09 2.23 22.18
CA ARG A 144 -18.38 2.46 21.49
C ARG A 144 -19.48 2.96 22.44
N PHE A 145 -19.60 2.36 23.63
CA PHE A 145 -20.60 2.73 24.63
C PHE A 145 -19.93 3.28 25.91
N PRO A 146 -19.59 4.58 25.97
CA PRO A 146 -18.83 5.15 27.09
C PRO A 146 -19.66 5.43 28.34
N ARG A 147 -21.01 5.51 28.25
CA ARG A 147 -21.84 5.93 29.38
C ARG A 147 -21.88 4.85 30.46
N ARG A 148 -22.22 5.22 31.70
CA ARG A 148 -22.34 4.25 32.81
C ARG A 148 -23.61 3.40 32.73
N VAL A 149 -24.66 3.92 32.10
CA VAL A 149 -25.96 3.25 31.90
C VAL A 149 -25.78 1.96 31.10
N ASP A 150 -24.98 2.01 30.03
CA ASP A 150 -24.73 0.94 29.04
C ASP A 150 -23.91 -0.25 29.62
N LYS A 151 -23.73 -0.34 30.94
CA LYS A 151 -22.98 -1.41 31.62
C LYS A 151 -23.62 -2.82 31.52
N PRO A 152 -24.96 -3.03 31.50
CA PRO A 152 -25.52 -4.36 31.29
C PRO A 152 -25.46 -4.77 29.81
N LEU A 153 -25.68 -3.84 28.89
CA LEU A 153 -25.57 -4.07 27.43
C LEU A 153 -24.18 -4.58 27.05
N ARG A 154 -23.12 -3.92 27.54
CA ARG A 154 -21.71 -4.36 27.38
C ARG A 154 -21.35 -5.66 28.12
N ARG A 155 -22.22 -6.21 28.96
CA ARG A 155 -22.08 -7.59 29.47
C ARG A 155 -22.72 -8.56 28.49
N HIS A 156 -23.99 -8.35 28.15
CA HIS A 156 -24.73 -9.19 27.21
C HIS A 156 -23.99 -9.42 25.87
N TYR A 157 -23.52 -8.35 25.22
CA TYR A 157 -22.72 -8.49 24.00
C TYR A 157 -21.34 -9.14 24.22
N ALA A 158 -20.73 -9.00 25.40
CA ALA A 158 -19.48 -9.70 25.71
C ALA A 158 -19.71 -11.21 25.89
N ASP A 159 -20.84 -11.60 26.47
CA ASP A 159 -21.21 -13.00 26.67
C ASP A 159 -21.56 -13.69 25.31
N GLN A 160 -22.02 -12.92 24.32
CA GLN A 160 -22.26 -13.38 22.94
C GLN A 160 -20.98 -13.60 22.10
N VAL A 161 -19.79 -13.13 22.52
CA VAL A 161 -18.56 -13.17 21.68
C VAL A 161 -18.21 -14.57 21.20
N GLY A 162 -18.39 -15.60 22.05
CA GLY A 162 -18.12 -16.99 21.65
C GLY A 162 -19.07 -17.48 20.54
N ALA A 163 -20.35 -17.13 20.60
CA ALA A 163 -21.31 -17.45 19.56
C ALA A 163 -20.97 -16.74 18.24
N MET A 164 -20.49 -15.50 18.31
CA MET A 164 -20.04 -14.75 17.12
C MET A 164 -18.73 -15.26 16.51
N GLN A 165 -17.79 -15.77 17.33
CA GLN A 165 -16.62 -16.51 16.83
C GLN A 165 -17.05 -17.77 16.05
N ILE A 166 -18.03 -18.52 16.56
CA ILE A 166 -18.61 -19.68 15.86
C ILE A 166 -19.34 -19.25 14.57
N LYS A 167 -20.17 -18.19 14.61
CA LYS A 167 -20.88 -17.64 13.43
C LYS A 167 -19.90 -17.25 12.31
N CYS A 168 -18.80 -16.60 12.67
CA CYS A 168 -17.74 -16.17 11.75
C CYS A 168 -17.10 -17.36 11.02
N ILE A 169 -16.57 -18.35 11.75
CA ILE A 169 -15.91 -19.51 11.13
C ILE A 169 -16.92 -20.38 10.38
N ARG A 170 -18.13 -20.57 10.93
CA ARG A 170 -19.23 -21.29 10.25
C ARG A 170 -19.49 -20.73 8.86
N ARG A 171 -19.62 -19.40 8.72
CA ARG A 171 -19.85 -18.73 7.44
C ARG A 171 -18.67 -18.88 6.47
N LEU A 172 -17.43 -18.77 6.94
CA LEU A 172 -16.22 -18.99 6.11
C LEU A 172 -16.14 -20.44 5.58
N VAL A 173 -16.48 -21.43 6.41
CA VAL A 173 -16.54 -22.84 5.99
C VAL A 173 -17.70 -23.07 5.01
N GLN A 174 -18.85 -22.43 5.23
CA GLN A 174 -20.03 -22.53 4.36
C GLN A 174 -19.82 -21.87 2.98
N SER A 175 -19.01 -20.81 2.87
CA SER A 175 -18.63 -20.24 1.56
C SER A 175 -17.65 -21.13 0.77
N GLY A 176 -17.15 -22.21 1.37
CA GLY A 176 -16.29 -23.21 0.72
C GLY A 176 -14.79 -23.04 0.97
N LEU A 177 -14.38 -21.97 1.64
CA LEU A 177 -12.98 -21.78 2.03
C LEU A 177 -12.48 -22.94 2.92
N GLY A 178 -11.23 -23.34 2.73
CA GLY A 178 -10.50 -24.09 3.73
C GLY A 178 -10.17 -23.16 4.90
N VAL A 179 -10.52 -23.59 6.11
CA VAL A 179 -10.28 -22.84 7.34
C VAL A 179 -9.55 -23.74 8.31
N ILE A 180 -8.39 -23.28 8.79
CA ILE A 180 -7.54 -23.98 9.76
C ILE A 180 -7.30 -23.06 10.95
N LEU A 181 -7.33 -23.61 12.16
CA LEU A 181 -6.96 -22.88 13.37
C LEU A 181 -5.52 -23.19 13.75
N LEU A 182 -4.78 -22.17 14.16
CA LEU A 182 -3.48 -22.37 14.77
C LEU A 182 -3.63 -22.42 16.30
N ASP A 183 -3.19 -23.53 16.90
CA ASP A 183 -2.97 -23.62 18.33
C ASP A 183 -1.69 -22.87 18.71
N ASN A 184 -1.67 -22.36 19.94
CA ASN A 184 -0.53 -21.70 20.55
C ASN A 184 -0.09 -22.38 21.86
N ASP A 185 -0.86 -23.35 22.37
CA ASP A 185 -0.57 -24.04 23.62
C ASP A 185 0.41 -25.22 23.42
N ASN A 186 0.45 -25.84 22.23
CA ASN A 186 1.30 -27.00 21.93
C ASN A 186 2.30 -26.77 20.77
N SER A 187 3.60 -26.67 21.08
CA SER A 187 4.76 -27.16 20.26
C SER A 187 6.10 -26.43 20.52
N ILE A 188 6.13 -25.32 21.26
CA ILE A 188 7.33 -24.48 21.39
C ILE A 188 8.24 -24.93 22.57
N PRO A 189 9.55 -25.16 22.38
CA PRO A 189 10.47 -25.52 23.47
C PRO A 189 10.61 -24.40 24.52
N HIS A 190 10.68 -24.80 25.80
CA HIS A 190 10.53 -23.92 26.97
C HIS A 190 11.38 -22.63 26.99
N HIS A 191 12.52 -22.57 26.31
CA HIS A 191 13.38 -21.37 26.28
C HIS A 191 12.77 -20.20 25.50
N ALA A 192 11.88 -20.46 24.53
CA ALA A 192 11.18 -19.43 23.74
C ALA A 192 9.78 -19.11 24.28
N GLN A 193 9.14 -20.09 24.95
CA GLN A 193 7.75 -20.06 25.41
C GLN A 193 7.37 -18.79 26.21
N LYS A 194 8.32 -18.23 26.98
CA LYS A 194 8.16 -17.01 27.80
C LYS A 194 7.76 -15.74 27.03
N TRP A 195 7.87 -15.73 25.70
CA TRP A 195 7.60 -14.56 24.86
C TRP A 195 6.43 -14.72 23.90
N ASN A 196 5.83 -15.93 23.81
CA ASN A 196 4.92 -16.30 22.72
C ASN A 196 3.45 -16.54 23.16
N GLU A 197 3.10 -16.36 24.44
CA GLU A 197 1.70 -16.46 24.86
C GLU A 197 0.83 -15.33 24.26
N THR A 198 -0.05 -15.69 23.31
CA THR A 198 -0.99 -14.79 22.66
C THR A 198 -2.43 -15.29 22.86
N ASN A 199 -3.29 -14.47 23.48
CA ASN A 199 -4.67 -14.85 23.85
C ASN A 199 -5.67 -14.72 22.67
N ASN A 200 -5.18 -14.66 21.44
CA ASN A 200 -5.97 -14.47 20.23
C ASN A 200 -5.94 -15.77 19.42
N ILE A 201 -7.07 -16.17 18.83
CA ILE A 201 -7.10 -17.31 17.92
C ILE A 201 -6.68 -16.84 16.53
N CYS A 202 -5.65 -17.47 15.97
CA CYS A 202 -5.21 -17.22 14.59
C CYS A 202 -5.86 -18.24 13.65
N VAL A 203 -6.39 -17.75 12.54
CA VAL A 203 -7.15 -18.51 11.54
C VAL A 203 -6.45 -18.36 10.20
N LEU A 204 -6.07 -19.48 9.57
CA LEU A 204 -5.53 -19.52 8.21
C LEU A 204 -6.64 -19.84 7.22
N ILE A 205 -6.56 -19.22 6.03
CA ILE A 205 -7.49 -19.44 4.92
C ILE A 205 -6.75 -20.07 3.73
N ASP A 206 -7.31 -21.19 3.26
CA ASP A 206 -6.89 -21.99 2.11
C ASP A 206 -7.99 -21.91 1.03
N PRO A 207 -7.78 -21.16 -0.07
CA PRO A 207 -8.76 -21.09 -1.15
C PRO A 207 -8.71 -22.31 -2.08
N TYR A 208 -7.65 -23.12 -2.02
CA TYR A 208 -7.38 -24.23 -2.93
C TYR A 208 -8.06 -25.53 -2.52
N LYS A 209 -8.75 -25.55 -1.35
CA LYS A 209 -9.61 -26.64 -0.89
C LYS A 209 -10.67 -27.04 -1.94
N ASP A 210 -11.20 -26.08 -2.70
CA ASP A 210 -12.06 -26.31 -3.85
C ASP A 210 -11.46 -25.61 -5.07
N LYS A 211 -10.94 -26.40 -6.02
CA LYS A 211 -10.10 -25.92 -7.13
C LYS A 211 -10.81 -24.96 -8.09
N GLU A 212 -12.14 -24.99 -8.13
CA GLU A 212 -12.92 -24.17 -9.04
C GLU A 212 -13.48 -22.91 -8.35
N LEU A 213 -13.35 -22.78 -7.02
CA LEU A 213 -13.92 -21.70 -6.20
C LEU A 213 -13.44 -20.29 -6.62
N LEU A 214 -12.13 -20.11 -6.84
CA LEU A 214 -11.56 -18.85 -7.31
C LEU A 214 -12.04 -18.47 -8.72
N LEU A 215 -12.22 -19.47 -9.58
CA LEU A 215 -12.71 -19.28 -10.94
C LEU A 215 -14.21 -18.94 -10.96
N GLN A 216 -14.99 -19.55 -10.07
CA GLN A 216 -16.41 -19.26 -9.91
C GLN A 216 -16.63 -17.84 -9.34
N GLU A 217 -15.88 -17.41 -8.31
CA GLU A 217 -15.97 -16.03 -7.79
C GLU A 217 -15.43 -15.01 -8.82
N PHE A 218 -14.36 -15.30 -9.58
CA PHE A 218 -13.87 -14.43 -10.67
C PHE A 218 -14.91 -14.23 -11.79
N ARG A 219 -15.60 -15.32 -12.19
CA ARG A 219 -16.71 -15.24 -13.15
C ARG A 219 -17.84 -14.38 -12.59
N ARG A 220 -18.25 -14.64 -11.34
CA ARG A 220 -19.28 -13.88 -10.65
C ARG A 220 -18.92 -12.39 -10.52
N GLU A 221 -17.68 -12.04 -10.22
CA GLU A 221 -17.26 -10.63 -10.14
C GLU A 221 -17.37 -9.92 -11.50
N LYS A 222 -16.96 -10.56 -12.60
CA LYS A 222 -17.16 -9.99 -13.96
C LYS A 222 -18.65 -9.82 -14.29
N ASP A 223 -19.52 -10.67 -13.76
CA ASP A 223 -20.95 -10.70 -14.07
C ASP A 223 -21.76 -9.74 -13.19
N GLU A 224 -21.48 -9.67 -11.87
CA GLU A 224 -21.98 -8.61 -10.99
C GLU A 224 -21.56 -7.23 -11.49
N LEU A 225 -20.34 -7.09 -12.03
CA LEU A 225 -19.84 -5.86 -12.64
C LEU A 225 -20.60 -5.52 -13.94
N ALA A 226 -20.92 -6.51 -14.78
CA ALA A 226 -21.71 -6.30 -15.99
C ALA A 226 -23.15 -5.85 -15.67
N ILE A 227 -23.81 -6.48 -14.69
CA ILE A 227 -25.13 -6.07 -14.17
C ILE A 227 -25.09 -4.61 -13.70
N LYS A 228 -24.10 -4.28 -12.85
CA LYS A 228 -23.89 -2.94 -12.28
C LYS A 228 -23.50 -1.86 -13.29
N ARG A 229 -23.12 -2.24 -14.52
CA ARG A 229 -22.85 -1.34 -15.66
C ARG A 229 -24.02 -1.25 -16.65
N GLY A 230 -25.13 -1.98 -16.44
CA GLY A 230 -26.20 -2.13 -17.43
C GLY A 230 -25.79 -2.92 -18.68
N GLN A 231 -24.68 -3.66 -18.62
CA GLN A 231 -24.08 -4.42 -19.72
C GLN A 231 -24.38 -5.94 -19.63
N ALA A 232 -25.38 -6.33 -18.83
CA ALA A 232 -25.76 -7.72 -18.61
C ALA A 232 -26.06 -8.48 -19.92
N THR A 233 -26.75 -7.82 -20.86
CA THR A 233 -27.14 -8.39 -22.16
C THR A 233 -25.95 -8.71 -23.07
N SER A 234 -24.90 -7.89 -23.08
CA SER A 234 -23.67 -8.22 -23.82
C SER A 234 -22.82 -9.27 -23.11
N ARG A 235 -22.88 -9.33 -21.76
CA ARG A 235 -22.14 -10.34 -20.99
C ARG A 235 -22.69 -11.75 -21.16
N LEU A 236 -24.01 -11.91 -21.33
CA LEU A 236 -24.64 -13.20 -21.64
C LEU A 236 -24.10 -13.86 -22.93
N GLY A 237 -23.49 -13.10 -23.85
CA GLY A 237 -22.93 -13.63 -25.09
C GLY A 237 -21.50 -14.20 -25.00
N LEU A 238 -20.82 -14.10 -23.86
CA LEU A 238 -19.40 -14.43 -23.72
C LEU A 238 -19.15 -15.84 -23.15
N GLU A 239 -17.92 -16.34 -23.35
CA GLU A 239 -17.54 -17.76 -23.18
C GLU A 239 -17.86 -18.42 -21.82
N THR A 240 -18.00 -19.76 -21.88
CA THR A 240 -18.22 -20.69 -20.77
C THR A 240 -16.96 -20.91 -19.93
N LEU A 241 -17.13 -21.55 -18.76
CA LEU A 241 -16.10 -21.76 -17.75
C LEU A 241 -14.91 -22.62 -18.24
N GLU A 242 -15.11 -23.40 -19.30
CA GLU A 242 -14.11 -24.32 -19.87
C GLU A 242 -12.85 -23.62 -20.42
N SER A 243 -12.98 -22.45 -21.06
CA SER A 243 -11.81 -21.73 -21.59
C SER A 243 -10.90 -21.17 -20.48
N LEU A 244 -11.46 -20.97 -19.29
CA LEU A 244 -10.75 -20.52 -18.09
C LEU A 244 -10.28 -21.67 -17.19
N ARG A 245 -10.81 -22.90 -17.35
CA ARG A 245 -10.47 -24.07 -16.51
C ARG A 245 -8.97 -24.45 -16.54
N ASN A 246 -8.26 -24.03 -17.59
CA ASN A 246 -6.83 -24.26 -17.78
C ASN A 246 -5.96 -23.02 -17.47
N ALA A 247 -6.50 -21.98 -16.84
CA ALA A 247 -5.79 -20.75 -16.54
C ALA A 247 -5.36 -20.67 -15.06
N CYS A 248 -4.08 -20.36 -14.83
CA CYS A 248 -3.50 -20.13 -13.50
C CYS A 248 -3.74 -18.67 -13.09
N PHE A 249 -4.10 -18.35 -11.85
CA PHE A 249 -4.29 -16.96 -11.42
C PHE A 249 -2.94 -16.27 -11.12
N SER A 250 -2.94 -14.96 -10.95
CA SER A 250 -1.80 -14.28 -10.29
C SER A 250 -2.07 -14.15 -8.79
N PRO A 251 -1.02 -14.24 -7.93
CA PRO A 251 -1.19 -14.08 -6.49
C PRO A 251 -1.87 -12.76 -6.08
N ALA A 252 -1.63 -11.67 -6.82
CA ALA A 252 -2.34 -10.41 -6.60
C ALA A 252 -3.85 -10.47 -6.87
N LEU A 253 -4.28 -11.25 -7.86
CA LEU A 253 -5.69 -11.49 -8.20
C LEU A 253 -6.33 -12.51 -7.24
N GLU A 254 -5.62 -13.57 -6.87
CA GLU A 254 -6.03 -14.52 -5.82
C GLU A 254 -6.33 -13.80 -4.51
N LEU A 255 -5.46 -12.87 -4.09
CA LEU A 255 -5.68 -12.07 -2.89
C LEU A 255 -6.91 -11.17 -3.01
N GLN A 256 -7.21 -10.62 -4.19
CA GLN A 256 -8.42 -9.83 -4.43
C GLN A 256 -9.69 -10.70 -4.32
N LEU A 257 -9.72 -11.82 -5.03
CA LEU A 257 -10.84 -12.76 -5.04
C LEU A 257 -11.10 -13.36 -3.64
N THR A 258 -10.05 -13.78 -2.94
CA THR A 258 -10.18 -14.32 -1.57
C THR A 258 -10.64 -13.26 -0.58
N HIS A 259 -10.16 -12.02 -0.68
CA HIS A 259 -10.66 -10.92 0.16
C HIS A 259 -12.15 -10.65 -0.08
N ASN A 260 -12.59 -10.62 -1.34
CA ASN A 260 -13.98 -10.42 -1.70
C ASN A 260 -14.87 -11.58 -1.22
N LEU A 261 -14.43 -12.83 -1.39
CA LEU A 261 -15.12 -14.01 -0.86
C LEU A 261 -15.22 -13.99 0.67
N ILE A 262 -14.18 -13.56 1.39
CA ILE A 262 -14.22 -13.34 2.84
C ILE A 262 -15.24 -12.24 3.20
N ARG A 263 -15.24 -11.12 2.48
CA ARG A 263 -16.16 -9.98 2.72
C ARG A 263 -17.62 -10.34 2.43
N ASN A 264 -17.86 -11.12 1.37
CA ASN A 264 -19.17 -11.67 1.00
C ASN A 264 -19.65 -12.68 2.06
N ALA A 265 -18.82 -13.63 2.45
CA ALA A 265 -19.15 -14.64 3.45
C ALA A 265 -19.46 -14.04 4.84
N LEU A 266 -18.83 -12.92 5.21
CA LEU A 266 -19.02 -12.29 6.52
C LEU A 266 -20.15 -11.25 6.57
N ARG A 267 -20.82 -10.93 5.45
CA ARG A 267 -21.95 -9.99 5.42
C ARG A 267 -23.21 -10.64 6.03
N ASP A 268 -24.01 -9.83 6.71
CA ASP A 268 -25.35 -10.19 7.19
C ASP A 268 -26.40 -9.70 6.17
N TYR A 269 -26.81 -10.55 5.23
CA TYR A 269 -27.84 -10.22 4.23
C TYR A 269 -29.27 -10.21 4.81
N ASP A 270 -29.44 -10.90 5.94
CA ASP A 270 -30.68 -11.12 6.66
C ASP A 270 -31.29 -9.80 7.20
N VAL A 271 -30.45 -8.79 7.45
CA VAL A 271 -30.79 -7.50 8.06
C VAL A 271 -30.23 -6.37 7.19
N GLU A 272 -30.96 -5.27 7.04
CA GLU A 272 -30.51 -4.12 6.24
C GLU A 272 -29.39 -3.35 6.95
N ASP A 273 -28.41 -2.84 6.19
CA ASP A 273 -27.23 -2.17 6.76
C ASP A 273 -27.60 -0.95 7.63
N TRP A 274 -28.73 -0.28 7.37
CA TRP A 274 -29.24 0.80 8.23
C TRP A 274 -29.85 0.28 9.54
N VAL A 275 -30.49 -0.89 9.55
CA VAL A 275 -31.05 -1.49 10.77
C VAL A 275 -29.91 -1.96 11.67
N LEU A 276 -28.85 -2.58 11.13
CA LEU A 276 -27.65 -2.98 11.87
C LEU A 276 -26.96 -1.79 12.56
N ASP A 277 -26.84 -0.66 11.85
CA ASP A 277 -26.23 0.58 12.36
C ASP A 277 -27.07 1.21 13.49
N HIS A 278 -28.40 1.22 13.35
CA HIS A 278 -29.30 1.72 14.41
C HIS A 278 -29.43 0.76 15.60
N SER A 279 -29.52 -0.56 15.38
CA SER A 279 -29.72 -1.55 16.45
C SER A 279 -28.49 -1.73 17.35
N ASN A 280 -27.31 -1.29 16.87
CA ASN A 280 -26.06 -1.27 17.63
C ASN A 280 -25.58 -2.66 18.10
N GLU A 281 -25.96 -3.69 17.35
CA GLU A 281 -25.61 -5.09 17.59
C GLU A 281 -24.14 -5.43 17.34
N LEU A 282 -23.74 -6.65 17.74
CA LEU A 282 -22.38 -7.14 17.59
C LEU A 282 -22.20 -7.82 16.22
N SER A 283 -21.39 -7.24 15.35
CA SER A 283 -21.11 -7.76 14.00
C SER A 283 -20.00 -8.82 14.00
N CYS A 284 -19.85 -9.56 12.88
CA CYS A 284 -18.71 -10.46 12.70
C CYS A 284 -17.36 -9.70 12.70
N TRP A 285 -17.35 -8.45 12.22
CA TRP A 285 -16.16 -7.60 12.16
C TRP A 285 -15.75 -7.02 13.52
N ASP A 286 -16.68 -6.89 14.47
CA ASP A 286 -16.36 -6.52 15.86
C ASP A 286 -15.54 -7.59 16.59
N VAL A 287 -15.63 -8.84 16.14
CA VAL A 287 -14.89 -9.99 16.67
C VAL A 287 -13.56 -10.22 15.92
N ILE A 288 -13.37 -9.66 14.73
CA ILE A 288 -12.11 -9.76 13.98
C ILE A 288 -11.17 -8.60 14.35
N GLU A 289 -9.98 -8.89 14.85
CA GLU A 289 -8.96 -7.87 15.15
C GLU A 289 -8.29 -7.37 13.86
N HIS A 290 -7.84 -8.32 13.05
CA HIS A 290 -7.18 -8.10 11.77
C HIS A 290 -7.58 -9.20 10.76
N CYS A 291 -7.71 -8.81 9.50
CA CYS A 291 -7.78 -9.70 8.34
C CYS A 291 -6.78 -9.14 7.32
N PHE A 292 -5.75 -9.90 6.96
CA PHE A 292 -4.67 -9.41 6.09
C PHE A 292 -4.02 -10.55 5.28
N PRO A 293 -3.47 -10.25 4.09
CA PRO A 293 -2.77 -11.24 3.29
C PRO A 293 -1.39 -11.56 3.88
N LEU A 294 -0.96 -12.81 3.81
CA LEU A 294 0.34 -13.26 4.32
C LEU A 294 1.46 -13.08 3.28
N HIS A 295 2.67 -12.78 3.72
CA HIS A 295 3.87 -12.80 2.86
C HIS A 295 4.26 -14.21 2.40
N ASP A 296 4.76 -14.32 1.17
CA ASP A 296 5.51 -15.51 0.72
C ASP A 296 7.00 -15.32 1.09
N ARG A 297 7.47 -16.10 2.07
CA ARG A 297 8.85 -16.01 2.56
C ARG A 297 9.85 -16.57 1.55
N VAL A 298 9.46 -17.54 0.72
CA VAL A 298 10.32 -18.15 -0.30
C VAL A 298 10.51 -17.17 -1.45
N PHE A 299 9.42 -16.59 -1.95
CA PHE A 299 9.45 -15.52 -2.95
C PHE A 299 10.24 -14.30 -2.45
N ASN A 300 9.92 -13.75 -1.28
CA ASN A 300 10.56 -12.53 -0.78
C ASN A 300 12.09 -12.69 -0.68
N ASN A 301 12.59 -13.86 -0.24
CA ASN A 301 14.02 -14.15 -0.17
C ASN A 301 14.68 -14.35 -1.55
N THR A 302 14.04 -15.11 -2.45
CA THR A 302 14.58 -15.40 -3.80
C THR A 302 14.58 -14.16 -4.69
N PHE A 303 13.47 -13.43 -4.73
CA PHE A 303 13.33 -12.16 -5.44
C PHE A 303 14.36 -11.14 -4.96
N PHE A 304 14.50 -10.91 -3.65
CA PHE A 304 15.46 -9.93 -3.14
C PHE A 304 16.92 -10.32 -3.41
N ALA A 305 17.24 -11.62 -3.34
CA ALA A 305 18.57 -12.12 -3.68
C ALA A 305 18.93 -11.90 -5.16
N GLU A 306 17.99 -12.14 -6.08
CA GLU A 306 18.19 -11.86 -7.51
C GLU A 306 18.18 -10.36 -7.82
N TYR A 307 17.25 -9.59 -7.26
CA TYR A 307 17.15 -8.14 -7.45
C TYR A 307 18.46 -7.43 -7.07
N ARG A 308 19.03 -7.79 -5.91
CA ARG A 308 20.35 -7.35 -5.44
C ARG A 308 21.50 -7.76 -6.37
N LYS A 309 21.44 -8.96 -6.95
CA LYS A 309 22.46 -9.45 -7.90
C LYS A 309 22.41 -8.68 -9.22
N ARG A 310 21.20 -8.39 -9.74
CA ARG A 310 21.00 -7.66 -11.00
C ARG A 310 21.33 -6.16 -10.88
N THR A 311 21.20 -5.53 -9.71
CA THR A 311 21.36 -4.06 -9.56
C THR A 311 22.79 -3.51 -9.70
N PHE A 312 23.82 -4.36 -9.72
CA PHE A 312 25.22 -3.93 -9.92
C PHE A 312 25.84 -4.52 -11.21
N ASP A 313 25.04 -5.17 -12.05
CA ASP A 313 25.48 -5.89 -13.26
C ASP A 313 25.69 -4.91 -14.44
N VAL A 314 26.58 -3.91 -14.27
CA VAL A 314 26.82 -2.77 -15.19
C VAL A 314 27.02 -3.21 -16.64
N ARG A 315 27.66 -4.37 -16.84
CA ARG A 315 27.92 -4.99 -18.15
C ARG A 315 26.64 -5.37 -18.93
N LYS A 316 25.49 -5.45 -18.26
CA LYS A 316 24.16 -5.58 -18.88
C LYS A 316 23.35 -4.29 -18.89
N ALA A 317 23.64 -3.33 -18.01
CA ALA A 317 22.95 -2.02 -17.99
C ALA A 317 23.27 -1.17 -19.23
N SER A 318 24.48 -1.31 -19.80
CA SER A 318 24.89 -0.59 -21.01
C SER A 318 24.25 -1.11 -22.32
N ALA A 319 23.62 -2.29 -22.30
CA ALA A 319 22.80 -2.79 -23.41
C ALA A 319 21.32 -2.61 -23.04
N GLY A 320 20.52 -1.99 -23.91
CA GLY A 320 19.14 -1.54 -23.61
C GLY A 320 18.07 -2.63 -23.39
N ASN A 321 18.43 -3.82 -22.89
CA ASN A 321 17.54 -4.97 -22.75
C ASN A 321 16.95 -5.09 -21.34
N ASN A 322 15.63 -4.89 -21.22
CA ASN A 322 14.60 -5.54 -20.37
C ASN A 322 14.89 -6.15 -18.95
N SER A 323 16.11 -6.24 -18.43
CA SER A 323 16.50 -7.00 -17.23
C SER A 323 15.75 -6.64 -15.94
N GLU A 324 15.36 -5.37 -15.82
CA GLU A 324 14.60 -4.81 -14.69
C GLU A 324 13.09 -4.72 -14.96
N ARG A 325 12.63 -4.84 -16.23
CA ARG A 325 11.18 -4.88 -16.52
C ARG A 325 10.53 -6.13 -15.91
N TRP A 326 11.28 -7.24 -15.90
CA TRP A 326 10.99 -8.42 -15.07
C TRP A 326 10.60 -8.05 -13.63
N ALA A 327 11.41 -7.25 -12.93
CA ALA A 327 11.17 -6.98 -11.50
C ALA A 327 9.87 -6.21 -11.25
N ILE A 328 9.51 -5.28 -12.15
CA ILE A 328 8.24 -4.54 -12.09
C ILE A 328 7.06 -5.49 -12.34
N GLU A 329 7.20 -6.40 -13.31
CA GLU A 329 6.16 -7.36 -13.69
C GLU A 329 5.96 -8.43 -12.60
N GLU A 330 7.03 -8.87 -11.94
CA GLU A 330 7.01 -9.77 -10.78
C GLU A 330 6.35 -9.12 -9.55
N LEU A 331 6.73 -7.87 -9.24
CA LEU A 331 6.12 -7.09 -8.14
C LEU A 331 4.63 -6.83 -8.39
N ARG A 332 4.21 -6.60 -9.64
CA ARG A 332 2.79 -6.53 -10.01
C ARG A 332 2.07 -7.84 -9.72
N LEU A 333 2.63 -8.98 -10.13
CA LEU A 333 2.02 -10.30 -9.94
C LEU A 333 1.83 -10.68 -8.47
N HIS A 334 2.70 -10.22 -7.56
CA HIS A 334 2.64 -10.54 -6.13
C HIS A 334 2.00 -9.47 -5.23
N PHE A 335 2.08 -8.18 -5.58
CA PHE A 335 1.63 -7.05 -4.74
C PHE A 335 0.65 -6.07 -5.43
N GLY A 336 0.33 -6.28 -6.70
CA GLY A 336 -0.60 -5.44 -7.47
C GLY A 336 0.03 -4.20 -8.12
N GLU A 337 -0.77 -3.54 -8.97
CA GLU A 337 -0.31 -2.49 -9.85
C GLU A 337 0.10 -1.21 -9.10
N ARG A 338 -0.54 -0.84 -7.97
CA ARG A 338 -0.17 0.35 -7.17
C ARG A 338 1.32 0.34 -6.80
N VAL A 339 1.79 -0.81 -6.33
CA VAL A 339 3.19 -1.03 -5.94
C VAL A 339 4.09 -1.07 -7.17
N ALA A 340 3.66 -1.75 -8.25
CA ALA A 340 4.43 -1.81 -9.50
C ALA A 340 4.62 -0.43 -10.16
N PHE A 341 3.63 0.47 -10.08
CA PHE A 341 3.73 1.84 -10.58
C PHE A 341 4.77 2.66 -9.80
N LEU A 342 4.94 2.47 -8.49
CA LEU A 342 5.98 3.14 -7.70
C LEU A 342 7.38 2.76 -8.20
N PHE A 343 7.67 1.46 -8.29
CA PHE A 343 8.97 0.97 -8.77
C PHE A 343 9.20 1.30 -10.25
N ALA A 344 8.16 1.37 -11.07
CA ALA A 344 8.26 1.86 -12.46
C ALA A 344 8.61 3.35 -12.52
N PHE A 345 7.94 4.19 -11.71
CA PHE A 345 8.19 5.63 -11.63
C PHE A 345 9.60 5.93 -11.14
N MET A 346 10.00 5.38 -9.98
CA MET A 346 11.31 5.64 -9.38
C MET A 346 12.47 5.18 -10.29
N ARG A 347 12.26 4.11 -11.07
CA ARG A 347 13.20 3.66 -12.11
C ARG A 347 13.31 4.64 -13.29
N ILE A 348 12.19 5.16 -13.80
CA ILE A 348 12.18 6.14 -14.90
C ILE A 348 12.79 7.47 -14.44
N TYR A 349 12.43 7.92 -13.24
CA TYR A 349 12.99 9.08 -12.57
C TYR A 349 14.52 8.97 -12.44
N SER A 350 15.02 7.85 -11.87
CA SER A 350 16.47 7.58 -11.77
C SER A 350 17.19 7.55 -13.12
N LYS A 351 16.55 7.02 -14.17
CA LYS A 351 17.10 6.98 -15.54
C LYS A 351 17.16 8.36 -16.21
N MET A 352 16.17 9.21 -15.98
CA MET A 352 16.16 10.60 -16.46
C MET A 352 17.11 11.49 -15.66
N LEU A 353 17.35 11.17 -14.38
CA LEU A 353 18.26 11.88 -13.51
C LEU A 353 19.73 11.63 -13.87
N LEU A 354 20.13 10.37 -14.17
CA LEU A 354 21.50 10.01 -14.54
C LEU A 354 22.17 10.92 -15.60
N PRO A 355 21.59 11.19 -16.79
CA PRO A 355 22.22 12.06 -17.78
C PRO A 355 22.33 13.51 -17.32
N LEU A 356 21.39 14.00 -16.49
CA LEU A 356 21.47 15.31 -15.86
C LEU A 356 22.62 15.35 -14.85
N THR A 357 22.73 14.33 -13.98
CA THR A 357 23.84 14.18 -13.03
C THR A 357 25.20 14.17 -13.75
N VAL A 358 25.34 13.42 -14.85
CA VAL A 358 26.58 13.40 -15.64
C VAL A 358 26.88 14.77 -16.25
N LEU A 359 25.88 15.44 -16.85
CA LEU A 359 26.04 16.79 -17.41
C LEU A 359 26.51 17.80 -16.36
N CYS A 360 25.87 17.84 -15.19
CA CYS A 360 26.21 18.80 -14.15
C CYS A 360 27.55 18.52 -13.46
N VAL A 361 27.91 17.25 -13.28
CA VAL A 361 29.22 16.86 -12.72
C VAL A 361 30.33 17.22 -13.70
N LEU A 362 30.16 16.96 -15.00
CA LEU A 362 31.11 17.39 -16.03
C LEU A 362 31.19 18.92 -16.14
N TYR A 363 30.07 19.62 -15.98
CA TYR A 363 30.04 21.09 -15.94
C TYR A 363 30.87 21.65 -14.78
N TYR A 364 30.58 21.21 -13.54
CA TYR A 364 31.31 21.68 -12.36
C TYR A 364 32.80 21.32 -12.41
N LEU A 365 33.14 20.06 -12.74
CA LEU A 365 34.54 19.63 -12.85
C LEU A 365 35.26 20.34 -14.00
N GLY A 366 34.58 20.61 -15.11
CA GLY A 366 35.11 21.35 -16.24
C GLY A 366 35.63 22.73 -15.81
N PHE A 367 34.79 23.53 -15.15
CA PHE A 367 35.18 24.87 -14.69
C PHE A 367 36.13 24.86 -13.47
N ARG A 368 36.02 23.86 -12.58
CA ARG A 368 36.82 23.80 -11.33
C ARG A 368 38.34 23.77 -11.56
N TRP A 369 38.81 23.27 -12.70
CA TRP A 369 40.24 23.08 -12.98
C TRP A 369 40.83 24.04 -14.03
N VAL A 370 40.06 24.99 -14.56
CA VAL A 370 40.59 25.99 -15.50
C VAL A 370 41.22 27.16 -14.73
N PRO A 371 42.47 27.55 -15.00
CA PRO A 371 43.10 28.71 -14.37
C PRO A 371 42.62 30.03 -15.00
N GLY A 372 42.22 31.00 -14.17
CA GLY A 372 41.91 32.37 -14.60
C GLY A 372 40.71 32.99 -13.88
N TYR A 373 40.28 34.16 -14.36
CA TYR A 373 39.00 34.78 -14.05
C TYR A 373 37.95 34.20 -15.01
N ILE A 374 36.95 33.49 -14.46
CA ILE A 374 35.98 32.69 -15.23
C ILE A 374 34.60 32.62 -14.52
N TRP A 375 34.45 33.27 -13.36
CA TRP A 375 33.25 33.19 -12.52
C TRP A 375 32.01 33.74 -13.24
N ASN A 376 32.12 34.82 -14.01
CA ASN A 376 31.01 35.34 -14.82
C ASN A 376 30.50 34.30 -15.83
N LYS A 377 31.41 33.59 -16.51
CA LYS A 377 31.07 32.56 -17.51
C LYS A 377 30.49 31.30 -16.86
N TYR A 378 30.95 30.96 -15.66
CA TYR A 378 30.36 29.90 -14.84
C TYR A 378 28.93 30.26 -14.38
N LEU A 379 28.68 31.48 -13.89
CA LEU A 379 27.32 31.90 -13.52
C LEU A 379 26.38 32.00 -14.74
N LEU A 380 26.89 32.41 -15.91
CA LEU A 380 26.12 32.45 -17.15
C LEU A 380 25.72 31.03 -17.60
N GLY A 381 26.68 30.09 -17.65
CA GLY A 381 26.37 28.70 -18.01
C GLY A 381 25.46 27.99 -17.00
N LEU A 382 25.62 28.31 -15.71
CA LEU A 382 24.79 27.77 -14.63
C LEU A 382 23.34 28.27 -14.69
N SER A 383 23.10 29.54 -15.08
CA SER A 383 21.73 30.04 -15.27
C SER A 383 21.02 29.37 -16.45
N VAL A 384 21.73 29.18 -17.58
CA VAL A 384 21.22 28.44 -18.75
C VAL A 384 20.94 26.97 -18.41
N LEU A 385 21.85 26.32 -17.67
CA LEU A 385 21.67 24.93 -17.22
C LEU A 385 20.46 24.81 -16.28
N GLY A 386 20.37 25.66 -15.25
CA GLY A 386 19.26 25.65 -14.30
C GLY A 386 17.91 25.92 -14.95
N PHE A 387 17.85 26.90 -15.86
CA PHE A 387 16.66 27.16 -16.68
C PHE A 387 16.28 25.96 -17.56
N GLY A 388 17.27 25.29 -18.17
CA GLY A 388 17.06 24.07 -18.93
C GLY A 388 16.51 22.90 -18.09
N VAL A 389 16.93 22.77 -16.82
CA VAL A 389 16.39 21.75 -15.92
C VAL A 389 14.89 21.95 -15.68
N VAL A 390 14.48 23.18 -15.36
CA VAL A 390 13.07 23.48 -15.03
C VAL A 390 12.16 23.58 -16.26
N ALA A 391 12.64 24.15 -17.36
CA ALA A 391 11.82 24.41 -18.55
C ALA A 391 11.80 23.24 -19.55
N ILE A 392 12.81 22.36 -19.54
CA ILE A 392 12.95 21.26 -20.50
C ILE A 392 13.02 19.89 -19.82
N TRP A 393 13.98 19.65 -18.92
CA TRP A 393 14.18 18.31 -18.33
C TRP A 393 12.98 17.86 -17.48
N ALA A 394 12.45 18.73 -16.61
CA ALA A 394 11.33 18.40 -15.74
C ALA A 394 10.02 18.12 -16.51
N PRO A 395 9.61 18.95 -17.51
CA PRO A 395 8.49 18.63 -18.38
C PRO A 395 8.74 17.39 -19.25
N ALA A 396 9.98 17.14 -19.68
CA ALA A 396 10.33 15.92 -20.43
C ALA A 396 10.23 14.65 -19.56
N LEU A 397 10.61 14.70 -18.28
CA LEU A 397 10.38 13.60 -17.33
C LEU A 397 8.89 13.27 -17.21
N MET A 398 8.03 14.29 -17.08
CA MET A 398 6.57 14.11 -17.01
C MET A 398 6.02 13.46 -18.28
N LEU A 399 6.48 13.89 -19.45
CA LEU A 399 6.05 13.34 -20.72
C LEU A 399 6.57 11.91 -20.96
N VAL A 400 7.81 11.60 -20.59
CA VAL A 400 8.34 10.23 -20.61
C VAL A 400 7.55 9.34 -19.65
N TRP A 401 7.17 9.85 -18.48
CA TRP A 401 6.31 9.15 -17.53
C TRP A 401 4.89 8.92 -18.09
N GLU A 402 4.23 9.91 -18.69
CA GLU A 402 2.94 9.72 -19.37
C GLU A 402 3.02 8.65 -20.48
N ARG A 403 4.10 8.67 -21.28
CA ARG A 403 4.31 7.70 -22.36
C ARG A 403 4.50 6.27 -21.83
N GLU A 404 5.38 6.06 -20.85
CA GLU A 404 5.56 4.75 -20.22
C GLU A 404 4.32 4.33 -19.41
N THR A 405 3.58 5.26 -18.78
CA THR A 405 2.27 4.95 -18.17
C THR A 405 1.32 4.35 -19.20
N ARG A 406 1.23 4.93 -20.41
CA ARG A 406 0.43 4.37 -21.51
C ARG A 406 0.97 3.04 -22.05
N VAL A 407 2.28 2.82 -22.04
CA VAL A 407 2.85 1.48 -22.34
C VAL A 407 2.43 0.46 -21.28
N LEU A 408 2.48 0.84 -20.00
CA LEU A 408 2.11 -0.05 -18.89
C LEU A 408 0.61 -0.31 -18.84
N THR A 409 -0.26 0.69 -18.98
CA THR A 409 -1.72 0.46 -18.98
C THR A 409 -2.20 -0.36 -20.17
N GLU A 410 -1.60 -0.21 -21.36
CA GLU A 410 -1.92 -1.06 -22.50
C GLU A 410 -1.34 -2.47 -22.34
N LYS A 411 -0.07 -2.60 -21.91
CA LYS A 411 0.56 -3.91 -21.60
C LYS A 411 -0.15 -4.63 -20.43
N TRP A 412 -0.83 -3.89 -19.56
CA TRP A 412 -1.57 -4.42 -18.41
C TRP A 412 -3.11 -4.41 -18.59
N ASN A 413 -3.61 -4.07 -19.78
CA ASN A 413 -5.05 -4.00 -20.13
C ASN A 413 -5.92 -3.14 -19.19
N LEU A 414 -5.32 -2.16 -18.50
CA LEU A 414 -5.98 -1.30 -17.52
C LEU A 414 -6.93 -0.26 -18.14
N ALA A 415 -7.17 -0.34 -19.46
CA ALA A 415 -8.09 0.55 -20.17
C ALA A 415 -9.57 0.34 -19.78
N SER A 416 -9.97 -0.90 -19.44
CA SER A 416 -11.35 -1.24 -19.02
C SER A 416 -11.57 -1.13 -17.50
N TYR A 417 -10.50 -0.83 -16.76
CA TYR A 417 -10.41 -1.03 -15.30
C TYR A 417 -11.02 0.11 -14.44
N ARG A 418 -11.28 1.29 -15.00
CA ARG A 418 -11.62 2.52 -14.24
C ARG A 418 -12.81 2.43 -13.27
N ASP A 419 -13.64 1.39 -13.36
CA ASP A 419 -14.73 1.10 -12.44
C ASP A 419 -14.78 -0.41 -12.13
N THR A 420 -14.02 -0.88 -11.13
CA THR A 420 -14.12 -2.26 -10.61
C THR A 420 -14.85 -2.34 -9.26
N ILE A 421 -15.29 -3.54 -8.90
CA ILE A 421 -16.04 -3.80 -7.65
C ILE A 421 -15.23 -3.39 -6.41
N PHE A 422 -13.91 -3.59 -6.42
CA PHE A 422 -13.06 -3.19 -5.29
C PHE A 422 -13.12 -1.67 -5.03
N GLU A 423 -13.02 -0.84 -6.08
CA GLU A 423 -13.13 0.62 -5.96
C GLU A 423 -14.56 1.12 -5.71
N ARG A 424 -15.58 0.40 -6.18
CA ARG A 424 -16.99 0.67 -5.82
C ARG A 424 -17.28 0.34 -4.34
N ASN A 425 -16.58 -0.64 -3.77
CA ASN A 425 -16.74 -1.07 -2.37
C ASN A 425 -15.71 -0.42 -1.39
N ASP A 426 -14.91 0.55 -1.86
CA ASP A 426 -13.91 1.32 -1.08
C ASP A 426 -14.59 2.50 -0.35
N GLU A 427 -15.67 2.22 0.39
CA GLU A 427 -16.25 3.15 1.36
C GLU A 427 -15.19 3.55 2.40
N ASN A 428 -15.19 4.83 2.77
CA ASN A 428 -14.48 5.31 3.94
C ASN A 428 -15.19 4.76 5.20
N PRO A 429 -14.49 4.19 6.21
CA PRO A 429 -15.12 3.87 7.48
C PRO A 429 -15.42 5.12 8.34
N ASP A 430 -14.69 6.22 8.13
CA ASP A 430 -14.63 7.37 9.03
C ASP A 430 -15.44 8.60 8.56
N PHE A 431 -16.27 8.48 7.51
CA PHE A 431 -17.10 9.61 7.05
C PHE A 431 -18.39 9.75 7.85
N GLU A 432 -18.80 11.00 8.10
CA GLU A 432 -20.07 11.29 8.74
C GLU A 432 -21.20 11.29 7.71
N TYR A 433 -22.14 10.35 7.84
CA TYR A 433 -23.32 10.26 6.98
C TYR A 433 -24.63 10.56 7.72
N VAL A 434 -25.71 10.65 6.94
CA VAL A 434 -27.10 10.54 7.36
C VAL A 434 -27.75 9.50 6.46
N TRP A 435 -28.57 8.60 7.03
CA TRP A 435 -29.39 7.69 6.24
C TRP A 435 -30.52 8.48 5.57
N THR A 436 -30.56 8.47 4.24
CA THR A 436 -31.58 9.16 3.43
C THR A 436 -32.24 8.15 2.52
N LYS A 437 -33.57 8.11 2.45
CA LYS A 437 -34.28 7.29 1.46
C LYS A 437 -34.06 7.91 0.08
N ASN A 438 -33.46 7.18 -0.84
CA ASN A 438 -33.29 7.66 -2.22
C ASN A 438 -34.62 7.53 -2.99
N GLU A 439 -34.96 8.58 -3.76
CA GLU A 439 -36.23 8.70 -4.47
C GLU A 439 -36.37 7.69 -5.62
N ILE A 440 -35.26 7.18 -6.18
CA ILE A 440 -35.23 6.26 -7.33
C ILE A 440 -35.14 4.80 -6.88
N THR A 441 -34.24 4.49 -5.94
CA THR A 441 -33.99 3.12 -5.44
C THR A 441 -34.95 2.72 -4.33
N HIS A 442 -35.55 3.70 -3.65
CA HIS A 442 -36.35 3.53 -2.42
C HIS A 442 -35.61 2.86 -1.25
N GLU A 443 -34.34 2.52 -1.37
CA GLU A 443 -33.50 2.06 -0.27
C GLU A 443 -33.00 3.23 0.60
N MET A 444 -32.55 2.91 1.81
CA MET A 444 -31.86 3.84 2.69
C MET A 444 -30.37 3.89 2.31
N GLU A 445 -29.90 5.04 1.83
CA GLU A 445 -28.51 5.24 1.41
C GLU A 445 -27.75 6.19 2.36
N LYS A 446 -26.43 5.99 2.50
CA LYS A 446 -25.55 6.83 3.33
C LYS A 446 -25.17 8.11 2.60
N THR A 447 -25.92 9.20 2.79
CA THR A 447 -25.54 10.51 2.23
C THR A 447 -24.50 11.19 3.12
N PRO A 448 -23.37 11.68 2.59
CA PRO A 448 -22.35 12.37 3.41
C PRO A 448 -22.86 13.75 3.85
N LYS A 449 -22.73 14.06 5.15
CA LYS A 449 -23.11 15.38 5.70
C LYS A 449 -22.41 16.53 4.97
N GLU A 450 -23.16 17.58 4.65
CA GLU A 450 -22.65 18.72 3.89
C GLU A 450 -21.53 19.49 4.62
N SER A 451 -20.32 19.42 4.06
CA SER A 451 -19.18 20.22 4.52
C SER A 451 -19.13 21.57 3.80
N LYS A 452 -18.82 22.66 4.53
CA LYS A 452 -18.70 24.02 3.97
C LYS A 452 -17.38 24.21 3.19
N LYS A 453 -17.23 23.49 2.07
CA LYS A 453 -16.01 23.33 1.25
C LYS A 453 -15.32 24.65 0.88
N ARG A 454 -16.05 25.76 0.66
CA ARG A 454 -15.45 27.10 0.41
C ARG A 454 -14.73 27.65 1.65
N LEU A 455 -15.36 27.54 2.83
CA LEU A 455 -14.77 27.98 4.10
C LEU A 455 -13.54 27.16 4.45
N ILE A 456 -13.60 25.83 4.28
CA ILE A 456 -12.48 24.91 4.54
C ILE A 456 -11.26 25.25 3.66
N ARG A 457 -11.47 25.58 2.38
CA ARG A 457 -10.37 26.04 1.50
C ARG A 457 -9.80 27.40 1.93
N ALA A 458 -10.66 28.34 2.35
CA ALA A 458 -10.21 29.65 2.83
C ALA A 458 -9.40 29.54 4.13
N THR A 459 -9.86 28.74 5.10
CA THR A 459 -9.10 28.49 6.34
C THR A 459 -7.83 27.69 6.10
N MET A 460 -7.82 26.76 5.13
CA MET A 460 -6.60 26.06 4.72
C MET A 460 -5.57 27.03 4.12
N VAL A 461 -5.94 27.91 3.18
CA VAL A 461 -5.01 28.89 2.58
C VAL A 461 -4.50 29.87 3.63
N PHE A 462 -5.38 30.38 4.50
CA PHE A 462 -4.98 31.20 5.64
C PHE A 462 -3.99 30.46 6.55
N PHE A 463 -4.24 29.19 6.87
CA PHE A 463 -3.36 28.41 7.74
C PHE A 463 -2.03 28.05 7.07
N VAL A 464 -1.98 27.78 5.76
CA VAL A 464 -0.74 27.62 5.00
C VAL A 464 0.09 28.91 5.06
N ALA A 465 -0.53 30.08 4.82
CA ALA A 465 0.17 31.37 4.87
C ALA A 465 0.67 31.71 6.28
N LEU A 466 -0.18 31.54 7.31
CA LEU A 466 0.17 31.74 8.71
C LEU A 466 1.30 30.80 9.16
N SER A 467 1.25 29.53 8.74
CA SER A 467 2.29 28.55 9.00
C SER A 467 3.61 28.92 8.34
N SER A 468 3.57 29.34 7.07
CA SER A 468 4.76 29.75 6.30
C SER A 468 5.46 30.96 6.94
N LEU A 469 4.67 31.94 7.42
CA LEU A 469 5.16 33.09 8.16
C LEU A 469 5.71 32.71 9.54
N LEU A 470 5.01 31.84 10.28
CA LEU A 470 5.45 31.37 11.60
C LEU A 470 6.74 30.55 11.53
N GLN A 471 6.89 29.69 10.52
CA GLN A 471 8.14 28.97 10.25
C GLN A 471 9.30 29.94 10.05
N CYS A 472 9.13 30.96 9.21
CA CYS A 472 10.17 31.97 9.00
C CYS A 472 10.54 32.70 10.30
N ILE A 473 9.57 33.08 11.13
CA ILE A 473 9.83 33.71 12.43
C ILE A 473 10.58 32.77 13.38
N VAL A 474 10.20 31.49 13.46
CA VAL A 474 10.86 30.50 14.35
C VAL A 474 12.24 30.09 13.85
N LEU A 475 12.49 30.16 12.53
CA LEU A 475 13.75 29.79 11.91
C LEU A 475 14.76 30.94 11.84
N MET A 476 14.33 32.22 11.90
CA MET A 476 15.23 33.38 11.94
C MET A 476 16.25 33.32 13.10
N PRO A 477 15.90 32.95 14.35
CA PRO A 477 16.88 32.70 15.41
C PRO A 477 17.90 31.61 15.08
N PHE A 478 17.50 30.51 14.43
CA PHE A 478 18.42 29.46 13.99
C PHE A 478 19.35 29.94 12.86
N LEU A 479 18.84 30.75 11.93
CA LEU A 479 19.64 31.36 10.88
C LEU A 479 20.66 32.35 11.47
N GLN A 480 20.23 33.22 12.39
CA GLN A 480 21.12 34.15 13.08
C GLN A 480 22.21 33.44 13.88
N TRP A 481 21.89 32.31 14.54
CA TRP A 481 22.86 31.44 15.20
C TRP A 481 23.88 30.86 14.20
N TYR A 482 23.44 30.44 13.01
CA TYR A 482 24.36 29.94 11.97
C TYR A 482 25.30 31.04 11.48
N VAL A 483 24.76 32.23 11.21
CA VAL A 483 25.51 33.42 10.79
C VAL A 483 26.52 33.84 11.85
N TRP A 484 26.14 33.83 13.13
CA TRP A 484 27.07 34.07 14.25
C TRP A 484 28.23 33.06 14.27
N SER A 485 27.97 31.76 14.05
CA SER A 485 29.04 30.74 13.98
C SER A 485 30.00 30.92 12.79
N LYS A 486 29.53 31.52 11.69
CA LYS A 486 30.34 31.86 10.51
C LYS A 486 31.18 33.13 10.74
N LEU A 487 30.59 34.18 11.32
CA LEU A 487 31.24 35.47 11.59
C LEU A 487 32.16 35.47 12.82
N ALA A 488 32.10 34.44 13.68
CA ALA A 488 32.93 34.35 14.88
C ALA A 488 34.44 34.36 14.53
N PRO A 489 35.25 35.16 15.25
CA PRO A 489 36.68 35.29 14.99
C PRO A 489 37.46 34.03 15.39
N VAL A 490 38.70 33.95 14.91
CA VAL A 490 39.67 32.97 15.42
C VAL A 490 40.04 33.35 16.87
N CYS A 491 40.19 32.37 17.75
CA CYS A 491 40.51 32.62 19.18
C CYS A 491 41.80 33.44 19.37
N ASP A 492 42.79 33.26 18.50
CA ASP A 492 44.07 33.97 18.51
C ASP A 492 44.01 35.35 17.81
N GLY A 493 42.84 35.78 17.33
CA GLY A 493 42.65 37.02 16.59
C GLY A 493 42.57 38.27 17.48
N SER A 494 43.02 39.41 16.96
CA SER A 494 43.01 40.72 17.66
C SER A 494 41.64 41.07 18.26
N VAL A 495 40.56 40.89 17.50
CA VAL A 495 39.17 41.13 17.93
C VAL A 495 38.77 40.28 19.15
N CYS A 496 39.41 39.12 19.34
CA CYS A 496 39.21 38.31 20.55
C CYS A 496 39.99 38.87 21.75
N ILE A 497 41.26 39.23 21.52
CA ILE A 497 42.17 39.77 22.53
C ILE A 497 41.63 41.10 23.08
N GLU A 498 41.11 41.98 22.23
CA GLU A 498 40.48 43.26 22.61
C GLU A 498 39.19 43.09 23.42
N ARG A 499 38.42 42.02 23.20
CA ARG A 499 37.15 41.77 23.89
C ARG A 499 37.29 40.97 25.20
N GLY A 500 38.42 40.32 25.45
CA GLY A 500 38.76 39.59 26.70
C GLY A 500 37.94 38.33 27.03
N ASN A 501 36.71 38.20 26.50
CA ASN A 501 35.73 37.18 26.87
C ASN A 501 35.64 36.02 25.85
N CYS A 502 36.79 35.58 25.31
CA CYS A 502 36.83 34.54 24.28
C CYS A 502 36.85 33.12 24.85
N GLN A 503 35.69 32.47 24.81
CA GLN A 503 35.50 31.06 25.11
C GLN A 503 35.51 30.24 23.82
N GLN A 504 36.42 29.28 23.71
CA GLN A 504 36.49 28.34 22.59
C GLN A 504 35.16 27.57 22.45
N PHE A 505 34.73 27.32 21.21
CA PHE A 505 33.49 26.61 20.86
C PHE A 505 32.20 27.35 21.28
N ILE A 506 32.30 28.60 21.73
CA ILE A 506 31.15 29.47 22.03
C ILE A 506 31.35 30.83 21.32
N ASN A 507 32.32 31.63 21.73
CA ASN A 507 32.58 32.97 21.20
C ASN A 507 33.73 33.01 20.17
N CYS A 508 34.54 31.97 20.08
CA CYS A 508 35.64 31.86 19.12
C CYS A 508 35.90 30.41 18.70
N PHE A 509 36.56 30.24 17.55
CA PHE A 509 37.00 28.94 17.03
C PHE A 509 38.50 28.96 16.74
N GLN A 510 39.16 27.80 16.74
CA GLN A 510 40.56 27.65 16.33
C GLN A 510 40.69 27.69 14.80
N SER A 511 39.70 27.17 14.08
CA SER A 511 39.69 27.19 12.62
C SER A 511 39.10 28.50 12.05
N PRO A 512 39.71 29.09 11.00
CA PRO A 512 39.11 30.20 10.25
C PRO A 512 38.04 29.74 9.25
N THR A 513 38.05 28.46 8.84
CA THR A 513 37.14 27.90 7.83
C THR A 513 36.31 26.74 8.37
N SER A 514 35.07 26.59 7.88
CA SER A 514 34.16 25.51 8.24
C SER A 514 34.42 24.23 7.41
N THR A 515 35.69 23.81 7.29
CA THR A 515 36.08 22.59 6.58
C THR A 515 35.81 21.34 7.41
N VAL A 516 35.55 20.20 6.74
CA VAL A 516 35.17 18.95 7.42
C VAL A 516 36.26 18.52 8.41
N GLY A 517 35.87 18.27 9.66
CA GLY A 517 36.77 17.90 10.75
C GLY A 517 37.25 19.07 11.63
N THR A 518 36.92 20.33 11.33
CA THR A 518 37.25 21.45 12.22
C THR A 518 36.24 21.62 13.37
N ASP A 519 36.64 22.36 14.40
CA ASP A 519 35.78 22.75 15.53
C ASP A 519 34.57 23.58 15.09
N ARG A 520 34.78 24.54 14.18
CA ARG A 520 33.71 25.35 13.55
C ARG A 520 32.74 24.47 12.75
N TRP A 521 33.24 23.46 12.03
CA TRP A 521 32.39 22.49 11.32
C TRP A 521 31.58 21.60 12.29
N ALA A 522 32.20 21.10 13.37
CA ALA A 522 31.50 20.27 14.36
C ALA A 522 30.37 21.04 15.06
N TYR A 523 30.58 22.32 15.36
CA TYR A 523 29.55 23.21 15.92
C TYR A 523 28.35 23.36 14.96
N ILE A 524 28.63 23.70 13.69
CA ILE A 524 27.62 23.81 12.62
C ILE A 524 26.87 22.49 12.41
N LEU A 525 27.54 21.34 12.51
CA LEU A 525 26.91 20.03 12.38
C LEU A 525 25.91 19.76 13.52
N ILE A 526 26.26 20.07 14.77
CA ILE A 526 25.35 19.92 15.92
C ILE A 526 24.11 20.81 15.74
N GLN A 527 24.32 22.07 15.34
CA GLN A 527 23.23 23.00 15.05
C GLN A 527 22.32 22.48 13.93
N GLY A 528 22.90 21.96 12.84
CA GLY A 528 22.17 21.38 11.71
C GLY A 528 21.36 20.13 12.10
N VAL A 529 21.88 19.29 12.99
CA VAL A 529 21.14 18.13 13.52
C VAL A 529 19.97 18.55 14.42
N LEU A 530 20.16 19.56 15.29
CA LEU A 530 19.06 20.10 16.11
C LEU A 530 17.95 20.73 15.24
N LEU A 531 18.35 21.47 14.21
CA LEU A 531 17.43 22.07 13.24
C LEU A 531 16.68 21.01 12.42
N GLY A 532 17.39 19.99 11.92
CA GLY A 532 16.78 18.87 11.19
C GLY A 532 15.78 18.09 12.04
N LEU A 533 16.12 17.78 13.30
CA LEU A 533 15.19 17.13 14.23
C LEU A 533 13.93 17.97 14.50
N LEU A 534 14.06 19.29 14.63
CA LEU A 534 12.91 20.19 14.78
C LEU A 534 11.98 20.15 13.55
N ILE A 535 12.54 20.20 12.34
CA ILE A 535 11.77 20.21 11.09
C ILE A 535 11.15 18.83 10.81
N ASP A 536 11.94 17.77 10.84
CA ASP A 536 11.56 16.43 10.37
C ASP A 536 10.82 15.61 11.43
N THR A 537 10.93 15.97 12.71
CA THR A 537 10.15 15.34 13.80
C THR A 537 8.95 16.19 14.20
N VAL A 538 9.15 17.46 14.58
CA VAL A 538 8.07 18.26 15.18
C VAL A 538 7.17 18.88 14.11
N PHE A 539 7.74 19.62 13.15
CA PHE A 539 6.95 20.29 12.12
C PHE A 539 6.30 19.30 11.15
N PHE A 540 7.02 18.27 10.68
CA PHE A 540 6.47 17.25 9.78
C PHE A 540 5.25 16.52 10.37
N GLU A 541 5.30 16.08 11.64
CA GLU A 541 4.14 15.46 12.30
C GLU A 541 2.97 16.45 12.46
N LEU A 542 3.26 17.68 12.88
CA LEU A 542 2.25 18.73 13.05
C LEU A 542 1.51 18.99 11.73
N PHE A 543 2.23 19.06 10.61
CA PHE A 543 1.65 19.32 9.29
C PHE A 543 0.96 18.09 8.67
N ASN A 544 1.45 16.88 8.92
CA ASN A 544 0.70 15.67 8.58
C ASN A 544 -0.62 15.59 9.36
N TRP A 545 -0.61 15.89 10.67
CA TRP A 545 -1.81 15.97 11.50
C TRP A 545 -2.80 17.04 10.99
N PHE A 546 -2.34 18.26 10.70
CA PHE A 546 -3.19 19.30 10.12
C PHE A 546 -3.78 18.87 8.78
N SER A 547 -2.97 18.30 7.86
CA SER A 547 -3.46 17.86 6.54
C SER A 547 -4.57 16.80 6.66
N ALA A 548 -4.38 15.79 7.52
CA ALA A 548 -5.39 14.78 7.80
C ALA A 548 -6.64 15.40 8.43
N LYS A 549 -6.48 16.38 9.33
CA LYS A 549 -7.62 17.05 9.96
C LYS A 549 -8.44 17.88 8.96
N PHE A 550 -7.79 18.62 8.06
CA PHE A 550 -8.47 19.33 6.97
C PHE A 550 -9.25 18.40 6.05
N VAL A 551 -8.71 17.23 5.68
CA VAL A 551 -9.45 16.25 4.85
C VAL A 551 -10.60 15.61 5.64
N SER A 552 -10.44 15.34 6.94
CA SER A 552 -11.56 14.87 7.78
C SER A 552 -12.73 15.86 7.81
N TRP A 553 -12.43 17.18 7.77
CA TRP A 553 -13.46 18.22 7.67
C TRP A 553 -14.09 18.34 6.27
N GLU A 554 -13.44 17.88 5.20
CA GLU A 554 -14.06 17.85 3.86
C GLU A 554 -15.15 16.77 3.73
N ASN A 555 -15.15 15.77 4.64
CA ASN A 555 -16.13 14.67 4.76
C ASN A 555 -16.38 13.90 3.46
N LEU A 556 -15.50 12.92 3.18
CA LEU A 556 -15.44 12.21 1.90
C LEU A 556 -15.90 10.74 2.06
N ALA A 557 -16.95 10.36 1.34
CA ALA A 557 -17.58 9.04 1.43
C ALA A 557 -16.74 7.89 0.83
N LYS A 558 -16.00 8.16 -0.26
CA LYS A 558 -15.05 7.20 -0.84
C LYS A 558 -13.67 7.36 -0.21
N LYS A 559 -13.04 6.23 0.13
CA LYS A 559 -11.70 6.19 0.70
C LYS A 559 -10.63 6.54 -0.34
N SER A 560 -10.78 6.12 -1.59
CA SER A 560 -9.94 6.56 -2.71
C SER A 560 -9.94 8.09 -2.91
N ASP A 561 -11.11 8.75 -2.85
CA ASP A 561 -11.21 10.21 -2.88
C ASP A 561 -10.57 10.88 -1.65
N PHE A 562 -10.68 10.25 -0.47
CA PHE A 562 -10.01 10.69 0.75
C PHE A 562 -8.48 10.62 0.61
N GLU A 563 -7.94 9.50 0.14
CA GLU A 563 -6.51 9.31 -0.16
C GLU A 563 -6.00 10.36 -1.17
N ASN A 564 -6.72 10.54 -2.30
CA ASN A 564 -6.38 11.52 -3.34
C ASN A 564 -6.39 12.97 -2.82
N ARG A 565 -7.36 13.35 -1.99
CA ARG A 565 -7.39 14.67 -1.35
C ARG A 565 -6.26 14.83 -0.33
N LEU A 566 -5.94 13.78 0.42
CA LEU A 566 -4.88 13.78 1.42
C LEU A 566 -3.49 13.91 0.81
N VAL A 567 -3.20 13.28 -0.33
CA VAL A 567 -2.00 13.49 -1.15
C VAL A 567 -1.78 14.98 -1.42
N HIS A 568 -2.78 15.64 -2.02
CA HIS A 568 -2.67 17.06 -2.39
C HIS A 568 -2.53 17.98 -1.17
N ARG A 569 -3.27 17.73 -0.08
CA ARG A 569 -3.19 18.54 1.15
C ARG A 569 -1.83 18.36 1.85
N ARG A 570 -1.34 17.12 1.97
CA ARG A 570 0.00 16.82 2.53
C ARG A 570 1.09 17.52 1.73
N PHE A 571 1.08 17.38 0.41
CA PHE A 571 2.08 18.01 -0.45
C PHE A 571 2.16 19.52 -0.22
N VAL A 572 1.02 20.24 -0.26
CA VAL A 572 1.03 21.70 -0.05
C VAL A 572 1.62 22.08 1.30
N PHE A 573 1.23 21.42 2.39
CA PHE A 573 1.76 21.75 3.72
C PHE A 573 3.25 21.39 3.88
N VAL A 574 3.69 20.21 3.42
CA VAL A 574 5.08 19.76 3.55
C VAL A 574 5.99 20.56 2.62
N TRP A 575 5.58 20.81 1.37
CA TRP A 575 6.31 21.63 0.41
C TRP A 575 6.49 23.07 0.94
N SER A 576 5.41 23.71 1.43
CA SER A 576 5.54 25.05 2.03
C SER A 576 6.47 25.05 3.25
N ASN A 577 6.33 24.08 4.16
CA ASN A 577 7.22 23.95 5.33
C ASN A 577 8.69 23.80 4.96
N TRP A 578 8.99 22.95 3.97
CA TRP A 578 10.37 22.64 3.60
C TRP A 578 11.03 23.75 2.77
N PHE A 579 10.29 24.40 1.87
CA PHE A 579 10.88 25.35 0.92
C PHE A 579 10.69 26.82 1.27
N PHE A 580 9.62 27.22 1.96
CA PHE A 580 9.32 28.65 2.12
C PHE A 580 10.38 29.39 2.94
N TRP A 581 10.97 28.73 3.95
CA TRP A 581 12.08 29.34 4.72
C TRP A 581 13.37 29.49 3.90
N PHE A 582 13.70 28.53 3.02
CA PHE A 582 14.82 28.67 2.08
C PHE A 582 14.57 29.80 1.07
N LEU A 583 13.34 29.97 0.59
CA LEU A 583 12.96 31.06 -0.29
C LEU A 583 13.08 32.42 0.44
N THR A 584 12.66 32.50 1.71
CA THR A 584 12.87 33.68 2.56
C THR A 584 14.35 33.95 2.82
N LEU A 585 15.18 32.92 3.00
CA LEU A 585 16.63 33.09 3.11
C LEU A 585 17.20 33.70 1.80
N ALA A 586 16.89 33.09 0.65
CA ALA A 586 17.45 33.47 -0.64
C ALA A 586 16.95 34.83 -1.17
N PHE A 587 15.70 35.22 -0.90
CA PHE A 587 15.09 36.43 -1.44
C PHE A 587 14.93 37.59 -0.44
N PHE A 588 15.03 37.33 0.87
CA PHE A 588 14.91 38.36 1.90
C PHE A 588 16.18 38.47 2.76
N TYR A 589 16.63 37.39 3.41
CA TYR A 589 17.73 37.50 4.37
C TYR A 589 19.08 37.81 3.73
N LEU A 590 19.50 37.07 2.68
CA LEU A 590 20.78 37.32 1.99
C LEU A 590 20.90 38.74 1.38
N PRO A 591 19.93 39.24 0.58
CA PRO A 591 20.03 40.58 0.00
C PRO A 591 19.82 41.73 1.01
N TYR A 592 19.08 41.52 2.10
CA TYR A 592 18.68 42.60 3.03
C TYR A 592 19.16 42.40 4.48
N GLY A 593 20.14 41.53 4.74
CA GLY A 593 20.60 41.14 6.09
C GLY A 593 20.97 42.30 7.02
N ASN A 594 21.47 43.42 6.49
CA ASN A 594 21.69 44.65 7.26
C ASN A 594 20.39 45.17 7.91
N TYR A 595 19.31 45.30 7.12
CA TYR A 595 18.01 45.73 7.61
C TYR A 595 17.40 44.74 8.61
N VAL A 596 17.68 43.44 8.47
CA VAL A 596 17.28 42.42 9.45
C VAL A 596 18.03 42.61 10.78
N ASN A 597 19.34 42.84 10.74
CA ASN A 597 20.13 43.12 11.95
C ASN A 597 19.68 44.41 12.66
N ASP A 598 19.34 45.47 11.92
CA ASP A 598 18.80 46.70 12.51
C ASP A 598 17.38 46.53 13.07
N LEU A 599 16.56 45.67 12.46
CA LEU A 599 15.27 45.27 13.02
C LEU A 599 15.42 44.47 14.33
N PHE A 600 16.40 43.55 14.39
CA PHE A 600 16.74 42.82 15.62
C PHE A 600 17.25 43.75 16.73
N ARG A 601 18.07 44.75 16.38
CA ARG A 601 18.51 45.81 17.30
C ARG A 601 17.30 46.61 17.84
N HIS A 602 16.36 46.97 16.97
CA HIS A 602 15.15 47.71 17.33
C HIS A 602 14.22 46.91 18.28
N PHE A 603 14.05 45.60 18.07
CA PHE A 603 13.28 44.73 18.97
C PHE A 603 14.00 44.37 20.29
N GLY A 604 15.16 44.96 20.59
CA GLY A 604 15.92 44.67 21.81
C GLY A 604 16.68 43.34 21.79
N TRP A 605 16.73 42.65 20.64
CA TRP A 605 17.49 41.42 20.45
C TRP A 605 18.94 41.67 19.99
N GLY A 606 19.53 42.79 20.41
CA GLY A 606 20.91 43.17 20.07
C GLY A 606 21.96 42.14 20.51
N TRP A 607 21.65 41.30 21.51
CA TRP A 607 22.49 40.16 21.90
C TRP A 607 22.68 39.11 20.80
N ALA A 608 21.81 39.08 19.79
CA ALA A 608 21.93 38.20 18.62
C ALA A 608 22.69 38.85 17.44
N VAL A 609 23.19 40.09 17.60
CA VAL A 609 23.91 40.87 16.57
C VAL A 609 25.28 41.27 17.11
N ILE A 610 26.11 40.26 17.43
CA ILE A 610 27.43 40.39 18.10
C ILE A 610 28.56 40.87 17.16
N TYR A 611 28.37 40.65 15.86
CA TYR A 611 29.27 41.02 14.76
C TYR A 611 28.46 41.73 13.66
N GLU A 612 29.15 42.51 12.83
CA GLU A 612 28.55 43.17 11.67
C GLU A 612 28.30 42.16 10.54
N TRP A 613 27.32 42.45 9.67
CA TRP A 613 26.95 41.56 8.58
C TRP A 613 27.94 41.68 7.42
N ASP A 614 28.78 40.66 7.26
CA ASP A 614 29.51 40.42 6.02
C ASP A 614 28.69 39.50 5.10
N PRO A 615 28.18 39.98 3.94
CA PRO A 615 27.47 39.15 2.98
C PRO A 615 28.35 38.10 2.29
N ALA A 616 29.69 38.26 2.29
CA ALA A 616 30.60 37.26 1.72
C ALA A 616 30.75 36.01 2.61
N ALA A 617 30.45 36.12 3.91
CA ALA A 617 30.53 35.01 4.86
C ALA A 617 29.43 33.94 4.67
N LEU A 618 28.37 34.25 3.90
CA LEU A 618 27.18 33.42 3.77
C LEU A 618 26.84 33.10 2.31
N THR A 619 27.46 32.05 1.76
CA THR A 619 27.18 31.61 0.38
C THR A 619 25.96 30.69 0.32
N LEU A 620 25.10 30.92 -0.68
CA LEU A 620 23.81 30.22 -0.82
C LEU A 620 24.00 28.72 -1.13
N ASP A 621 25.08 28.33 -1.79
CA ASP A 621 25.41 26.93 -2.10
C ASP A 621 25.76 26.12 -0.84
N THR A 622 26.65 26.63 0.03
CA THR A 622 27.05 25.92 1.27
C THR A 622 25.92 25.80 2.28
N LEU A 623 25.00 26.75 2.27
CA LEU A 623 23.72 26.70 2.99
C LEU A 623 22.78 25.59 2.50
N PHE A 624 22.74 25.28 1.20
CA PHE A 624 21.91 24.17 0.69
C PHE A 624 22.55 22.80 0.91
N VAL A 625 23.87 22.68 0.74
CA VAL A 625 24.58 21.40 0.89
C VAL A 625 24.39 20.81 2.30
N THR A 626 24.47 21.64 3.33
CA THR A 626 24.53 21.14 4.72
C THR A 626 23.22 20.48 5.17
N PRO A 627 22.02 21.09 5.02
CA PRO A 627 20.76 20.40 5.27
C PRO A 627 20.53 19.27 4.26
N LEU A 628 20.58 19.56 2.94
CA LEU A 628 20.09 18.62 1.93
C LEU A 628 20.87 17.30 1.89
N VAL A 629 22.18 17.31 2.14
CA VAL A 629 22.99 16.08 2.12
C VAL A 629 23.00 15.41 3.50
N VAL A 630 23.04 16.17 4.60
CA VAL A 630 23.17 15.59 5.95
C VAL A 630 21.82 15.11 6.49
N THR A 631 20.71 15.85 6.33
CA THR A 631 19.40 15.39 6.82
C THR A 631 18.86 14.23 6.00
N GLN A 632 19.05 14.20 4.67
CA GLN A 632 18.65 13.06 3.85
C GLN A 632 19.43 11.78 4.22
N LEU A 633 20.76 11.89 4.39
CA LEU A 633 21.58 10.78 4.87
C LEU A 633 21.16 10.32 6.29
N LEU A 634 20.83 11.28 7.17
CA LEU A 634 20.33 10.99 8.51
C LEU A 634 18.95 10.31 8.47
N ASN A 635 18.04 10.73 7.59
CA ASN A 635 16.70 10.17 7.47
C ASN A 635 16.76 8.74 6.90
N MET A 636 17.57 8.48 5.87
CA MET A 636 17.86 7.11 5.40
C MET A 636 18.45 6.22 6.53
N LEU A 637 19.31 6.79 7.38
CA LEU A 637 19.84 6.11 8.57
C LEU A 637 18.78 5.91 9.68
N LEU A 638 17.84 6.82 9.86
CA LEU A 638 16.77 6.74 10.87
C LEU A 638 15.59 5.84 10.43
N GLU A 639 15.37 5.67 9.12
CA GLU A 639 14.27 4.90 8.57
C GLU A 639 14.66 3.47 8.17
N THR A 640 15.83 3.28 7.54
CA THR A 640 16.33 1.94 7.19
C THR A 640 17.32 1.41 8.23
N GLY A 641 18.30 2.22 8.62
CA GLY A 641 19.39 1.79 9.51
C GLY A 641 18.93 1.52 10.95
N LEU A 642 18.26 2.49 11.57
CA LEU A 642 17.87 2.45 12.97
C LEU A 642 16.84 1.34 13.25
N PRO A 643 15.75 1.13 12.48
CA PRO A 643 14.79 0.07 12.78
C PRO A 643 15.38 -1.33 12.56
N TYR A 644 16.28 -1.49 11.58
CA TYR A 644 17.05 -2.74 11.43
C TYR A 644 17.97 -2.99 12.65
N LEU A 645 18.72 -1.98 13.08
CA LEU A 645 19.62 -2.08 14.23
C LEU A 645 18.85 -2.32 15.54
N VAL A 646 17.73 -1.63 15.75
CA VAL A 646 16.82 -1.81 16.89
C VAL A 646 16.17 -3.20 16.85
N ARG A 647 15.73 -3.70 15.70
CA ARG A 647 15.20 -5.08 15.54
C ARG A 647 16.28 -6.12 15.86
N LYS A 648 17.52 -5.90 15.44
CA LYS A 648 18.67 -6.77 15.72
C LYS A 648 19.07 -6.78 17.20
N ILE A 649 19.01 -5.63 17.88
CA ILE A 649 19.34 -5.48 19.31
C ILE A 649 18.20 -5.97 20.22
N ARG A 650 16.95 -5.54 19.97
CA ARG A 650 15.79 -5.83 20.84
C ARG A 650 15.05 -7.13 20.50
N ARG A 651 15.37 -7.79 19.38
CA ARG A 651 14.68 -9.00 18.83
C ARG A 651 13.16 -8.85 18.69
N LYS A 652 12.66 -7.62 18.53
CA LYS A 652 11.24 -7.30 18.33
C LYS A 652 11.12 -6.22 17.23
N PRO A 653 10.05 -6.22 16.42
CA PRO A 653 9.71 -5.05 15.62
C PRO A 653 9.37 -3.89 16.57
N ALA A 654 9.91 -2.71 16.28
CA ALA A 654 9.62 -1.48 17.01
C ALA A 654 9.79 -0.28 16.08
N SER A 655 8.73 0.51 15.89
CA SER A 655 8.85 1.84 15.27
C SER A 655 9.38 2.82 16.30
N CYS A 656 10.44 3.57 15.96
CA CYS A 656 10.99 4.57 16.88
C CYS A 656 10.01 5.72 17.17
N ARG A 657 9.12 6.07 16.21
CA ARG A 657 8.13 7.15 16.40
C ARG A 657 7.15 6.86 17.54
N SER A 658 6.76 5.61 17.78
CA SER A 658 5.89 5.21 18.91
C SER A 658 6.64 4.74 20.17
N ALA A 659 7.96 4.51 20.08
CA ALA A 659 8.74 4.01 21.22
C ALA A 659 8.97 5.08 22.31
N CYS A 660 8.97 6.36 21.92
CA CYS A 660 9.29 7.48 22.79
C CYS A 660 8.09 8.01 23.61
N SER A 661 6.85 7.75 23.22
CA SER A 661 5.66 8.16 23.99
C SER A 661 5.40 7.25 25.20
N ASP A 662 5.41 5.93 24.97
CA ASP A 662 4.77 4.99 25.89
C ASP A 662 5.70 4.51 27.03
N SER A 663 7.02 4.65 26.84
CA SER A 663 8.02 3.98 27.69
C SER A 663 8.29 4.67 29.03
N TRP A 664 8.05 5.98 29.16
CA TRP A 664 8.60 6.76 30.29
C TRP A 664 7.75 6.74 31.57
N LEU A 665 6.43 6.50 31.46
CA LEU A 665 5.50 6.56 32.60
C LEU A 665 5.05 5.18 33.15
N ALA A 666 5.42 4.07 32.51
CA ALA A 666 5.04 2.71 32.93
C ALA A 666 5.83 2.17 34.16
N GLY A 667 6.40 3.06 34.97
CA GLY A 667 7.56 2.78 35.84
C GLY A 667 7.31 2.31 37.28
N PHE A 668 6.07 2.00 37.71
CA PHE A 668 5.78 1.59 39.11
C PHE A 668 5.13 0.21 39.23
N GLN A 669 5.78 -0.68 39.99
CA GLN A 669 5.46 -2.11 40.03
C GLN A 669 4.57 -2.52 41.21
N CYS A 670 3.25 -2.42 41.02
CA CYS A 670 2.26 -3.22 41.79
C CYS A 670 1.38 -4.10 40.87
N VAL A 671 1.45 -3.89 39.56
CA VAL A 671 0.54 -4.47 38.56
C VAL A 671 0.69 -6.00 38.42
N ARG A 672 1.90 -6.55 38.64
CA ARG A 672 2.32 -7.90 38.20
C ARG A 672 1.43 -9.04 38.74
N ALA A 673 1.21 -9.12 40.04
CA ALA A 673 0.35 -10.15 40.64
C ALA A 673 -1.13 -10.00 40.26
N MET A 674 -1.61 -8.76 40.03
CA MET A 674 -2.96 -8.52 39.50
C MET A 674 -3.06 -8.91 38.02
N GLN A 675 -1.96 -8.78 37.27
CA GLN A 675 -1.85 -9.16 35.86
C GLN A 675 -1.88 -10.68 35.69
N GLU A 676 -1.20 -11.42 36.58
CA GLU A 676 -1.20 -12.89 36.64
C GLU A 676 -2.59 -13.44 36.99
N LYS A 677 -3.26 -12.95 38.05
CA LYS A 677 -4.67 -13.32 38.33
C LYS A 677 -5.61 -12.98 37.17
N LYS A 678 -5.36 -11.89 36.43
CA LYS A 678 -6.07 -11.57 35.18
C LYS A 678 -5.70 -12.47 34.01
N VAL A 679 -4.50 -13.05 33.93
CA VAL A 679 -4.15 -14.07 32.90
C VAL A 679 -4.97 -15.33 33.15
N GLN A 680 -4.99 -15.84 34.38
CA GLN A 680 -5.70 -17.08 34.68
C GLN A 680 -7.22 -16.96 34.46
N HIS A 681 -7.85 -15.91 35.01
CA HIS A 681 -9.27 -15.66 34.75
C HIS A 681 -9.60 -15.36 33.27
N ARG A 682 -8.63 -14.92 32.46
CA ARG A 682 -8.79 -14.88 30.99
C ARG A 682 -8.82 -16.30 30.42
N ARG A 683 -7.85 -17.16 30.73
CA ARG A 683 -7.82 -18.56 30.20
C ARG A 683 -9.12 -19.31 30.48
N GLU A 684 -9.72 -19.11 31.66
CA GLU A 684 -10.98 -19.72 32.08
C GLU A 684 -12.23 -19.17 31.34
N ALA A 685 -12.20 -17.91 30.88
CA ALA A 685 -13.35 -17.21 30.30
C ALA A 685 -13.36 -17.15 28.75
N ASN A 686 -12.34 -17.70 28.11
CA ASN A 686 -12.18 -17.65 26.65
C ASN A 686 -12.43 -19.02 26.02
N MET A 687 -12.78 -19.02 24.73
CA MET A 687 -12.81 -20.23 23.94
C MET A 687 -11.39 -20.55 23.43
N THR A 688 -10.98 -21.81 23.49
CA THR A 688 -9.70 -22.29 22.94
C THR A 688 -9.86 -22.66 21.46
N ALA A 689 -8.76 -22.72 20.72
CA ALA A 689 -8.77 -23.11 19.30
C ALA A 689 -9.45 -24.49 19.10
N HIS A 690 -9.09 -25.49 19.91
CA HIS A 690 -9.72 -26.81 19.88
C HIS A 690 -11.23 -26.77 20.19
N LYS A 691 -11.67 -26.04 21.24
CA LYS A 691 -13.10 -25.95 21.58
C LYS A 691 -13.91 -25.27 20.46
N LEU A 692 -13.33 -24.29 19.78
CA LEU A 692 -13.92 -23.62 18.63
C LEU A 692 -13.98 -24.55 17.40
N ALA A 693 -12.92 -25.30 17.13
CA ALA A 693 -12.89 -26.31 16.06
C ALA A 693 -13.95 -27.40 16.27
N ASP A 694 -14.07 -27.96 17.49
CA ASP A 694 -15.06 -28.98 17.83
C ASP A 694 -16.49 -28.49 17.61
N GLU A 695 -16.81 -27.28 18.08
CA GLU A 695 -18.18 -26.75 18.04
C GLU A 695 -18.60 -26.30 16.63
N VAL A 696 -17.65 -25.76 15.84
CA VAL A 696 -17.88 -25.55 14.40
C VAL A 696 -18.05 -26.89 13.69
N SER A 697 -17.18 -27.88 13.94
CA SER A 697 -17.24 -29.18 13.26
C SER A 697 -18.54 -29.93 13.57
N ARG A 698 -19.04 -29.86 14.81
CA ARG A 698 -20.38 -30.38 15.18
C ARG A 698 -21.51 -29.69 14.42
N SER A 699 -21.45 -28.36 14.31
CA SER A 699 -22.54 -27.56 13.76
C SER A 699 -22.50 -27.39 12.24
N THR A 700 -21.43 -27.79 11.55
CA THR A 700 -21.31 -27.76 10.09
C THR A 700 -21.01 -29.12 9.45
N ARG A 701 -20.72 -30.16 10.24
CA ARG A 701 -20.17 -31.47 9.82
C ARG A 701 -18.81 -31.44 9.12
N PHE A 702 -18.28 -30.26 8.77
CA PHE A 702 -16.93 -30.12 8.19
C PHE A 702 -15.87 -30.12 9.28
N PHE A 703 -14.87 -31.01 9.16
CA PHE A 703 -13.70 -31.01 10.03
C PHE A 703 -12.87 -29.74 9.85
N VAL A 704 -12.72 -28.97 10.94
CA VAL A 704 -11.79 -27.84 11.03
C VAL A 704 -10.51 -28.33 11.72
N PRO A 705 -9.38 -28.51 11.01
CA PRO A 705 -8.13 -28.95 11.62
C PRO A 705 -7.52 -27.85 12.51
N VAL A 706 -6.77 -28.29 13.51
CA VAL A 706 -5.98 -27.43 14.40
C VAL A 706 -4.52 -27.84 14.31
N LEU A 707 -3.63 -26.90 13.97
CA LEU A 707 -2.19 -27.13 13.76
C LEU A 707 -1.34 -26.23 14.67
N GLY A 708 -0.12 -26.62 15.02
CA GLY A 708 0.83 -25.76 15.76
C GLY A 708 1.64 -24.81 14.85
N TYR A 709 1.73 -25.14 13.57
CA TYR A 709 2.40 -24.39 12.49
C TYR A 709 1.71 -24.71 11.17
N SER A 710 1.82 -23.83 10.16
CA SER A 710 1.28 -24.12 8.83
C SER A 710 2.00 -25.26 8.13
N ASP A 711 1.27 -26.09 7.39
CA ASP A 711 1.79 -27.22 6.60
C ASP A 711 2.26 -26.82 5.19
N ASP A 712 2.68 -25.56 5.01
CA ASP A 712 3.22 -24.99 3.77
C ASP A 712 4.70 -24.59 3.92
N SER A 713 5.34 -24.16 2.83
CA SER A 713 6.78 -23.84 2.83
C SER A 713 7.17 -22.61 3.67
N ASN A 714 6.23 -21.98 4.37
CA ASN A 714 6.46 -20.81 5.21
C ASN A 714 6.53 -21.14 6.71
N GLU A 715 6.03 -22.31 7.14
CA GLU A 715 5.98 -22.82 8.52
C GLU A 715 5.50 -21.76 9.56
N TYR A 716 4.48 -20.98 9.19
CA TYR A 716 3.91 -19.91 10.01
C TYR A 716 3.36 -20.43 11.34
N THR A 717 3.85 -19.84 12.44
CA THR A 717 3.26 -20.02 13.79
C THR A 717 2.30 -18.88 14.12
N ALA A 718 1.36 -19.11 15.05
CA ALA A 718 0.41 -18.09 15.52
C ALA A 718 1.12 -16.82 16.04
N TYR A 719 2.28 -16.98 16.70
CA TYR A 719 3.11 -15.87 17.16
C TYR A 719 3.64 -15.01 16.01
N GLU A 720 4.12 -15.63 14.94
CA GLU A 720 4.68 -14.91 13.80
C GLU A 720 3.60 -14.16 13.00
N ILE A 721 2.40 -14.72 12.90
CA ILE A 721 1.24 -14.04 12.30
C ILE A 721 0.87 -12.80 13.13
N LEU A 722 0.85 -12.88 14.46
CA LEU A 722 0.61 -11.70 15.32
C LEU A 722 1.80 -10.71 15.31
N ALA A 723 3.02 -11.17 15.03
CA ALA A 723 4.17 -10.29 14.84
C ALA A 723 4.08 -9.55 13.49
N GLU A 724 3.62 -10.22 12.43
CA GLU A 724 3.40 -9.65 11.10
C GLU A 724 2.21 -8.68 11.07
N SER A 725 1.10 -9.01 11.76
CA SER A 725 -0.09 -8.14 11.82
C SER A 725 0.20 -6.78 12.46
N ARG A 726 1.19 -6.73 13.37
CA ARG A 726 1.69 -5.54 14.07
C ARG A 726 2.69 -4.71 13.26
N LEU A 727 3.13 -5.18 12.09
CA LEU A 727 3.91 -4.36 11.18
C LEU A 727 3.00 -3.31 10.52
N PRO A 728 3.52 -2.10 10.23
CA PRO A 728 2.78 -1.11 9.45
C PRO A 728 2.43 -1.65 8.06
N VAL A 729 1.35 -1.12 7.48
CA VAL A 729 1.00 -1.33 6.06
C VAL A 729 2.05 -0.64 5.20
N PHE A 730 2.50 -1.28 4.12
CA PHE A 730 3.29 -0.59 3.10
C PHE A 730 2.38 0.40 2.33
N ASP A 731 2.59 1.70 2.55
CA ASP A 731 1.82 2.79 1.94
C ASP A 731 2.74 3.67 1.07
N THR A 732 2.58 3.53 -0.25
CA THR A 732 3.36 4.26 -1.26
C THR A 732 3.25 5.79 -1.17
N THR A 733 2.28 6.30 -0.40
CA THR A 733 1.99 7.75 -0.26
C THR A 733 3.17 8.55 0.28
N TYR A 734 4.01 7.98 1.15
CA TYR A 734 5.19 8.69 1.67
C TYR A 734 6.35 8.58 0.68
N ASP A 735 6.61 7.39 0.12
CA ASP A 735 7.65 7.17 -0.89
C ASP A 735 7.50 8.12 -2.11
N TYR A 736 6.25 8.36 -2.57
CA TYR A 736 5.96 9.37 -3.60
C TYR A 736 6.11 10.82 -3.12
N LEU A 737 5.85 11.12 -1.84
CA LEU A 737 6.04 12.46 -1.27
C LEU A 737 7.52 12.83 -1.28
N ASP A 738 8.37 11.95 -0.77
CA ASP A 738 9.82 12.20 -0.66
C ASP A 738 10.47 12.28 -2.05
N ALA A 739 10.03 11.43 -3.00
CA ALA A 739 10.41 11.57 -4.41
C ALA A 739 9.96 12.92 -5.03
N SER A 740 8.74 13.38 -4.73
CA SER A 740 8.21 14.67 -5.22
C SER A 740 8.92 15.89 -4.62
N ILE A 741 9.32 15.79 -3.36
CA ILE A 741 10.10 16.81 -2.65
C ILE A 741 11.54 16.84 -3.17
N GLN A 742 12.19 15.69 -3.36
CA GLN A 742 13.53 15.62 -3.95
C GLN A 742 13.55 16.14 -5.40
N PHE A 743 12.53 15.80 -6.21
CA PHE A 743 12.32 16.38 -7.53
C PHE A 743 12.20 17.92 -7.46
N SER A 744 11.46 18.44 -6.48
CA SER A 744 11.33 19.88 -6.25
C SER A 744 12.68 20.54 -5.93
N TYR A 745 13.55 19.92 -5.13
CA TYR A 745 14.92 20.41 -4.87
C TYR A 745 15.76 20.50 -6.16
N ILE A 746 15.73 19.46 -7.00
CA ILE A 746 16.46 19.44 -8.29
C ILE A 746 15.96 20.56 -9.20
N VAL A 747 14.64 20.69 -9.34
CA VAL A 747 14.04 21.69 -10.23
C VAL A 747 14.33 23.12 -9.78
N MET A 748 14.31 23.41 -8.48
CA MET A 748 14.50 24.78 -7.97
C MET A 748 15.96 25.17 -7.77
N PHE A 749 16.84 24.27 -7.31
CA PHE A 749 18.15 24.65 -6.79
C PHE A 749 19.36 24.13 -7.58
N THR A 750 19.17 23.38 -8.68
CA THR A 750 20.29 23.06 -9.60
C THR A 750 20.89 24.33 -10.23
N VAL A 751 20.12 25.43 -10.31
CA VAL A 751 20.61 26.77 -10.71
C VAL A 751 21.55 27.41 -9.68
N VAL A 752 21.53 26.95 -8.42
CA VAL A 752 22.40 27.45 -7.35
C VAL A 752 23.62 26.55 -7.18
N TRP A 753 23.39 25.24 -7.13
CA TRP A 753 24.43 24.24 -6.92
C TRP A 753 24.30 23.13 -7.97
N PRO A 754 25.12 23.13 -9.05
CA PRO A 754 24.94 22.19 -10.16
C PRO A 754 25.12 20.74 -9.73
N LEU A 755 25.91 20.46 -8.69
CA LEU A 755 26.15 19.09 -8.23
C LEU A 755 24.95 18.44 -7.54
N LEU A 756 23.86 19.16 -7.24
CA LEU A 756 22.68 18.66 -6.50
C LEU A 756 22.06 17.36 -7.07
N PRO A 757 21.98 17.13 -8.40
CA PRO A 757 21.52 15.86 -8.97
C PRO A 757 22.41 14.64 -8.63
N LEU A 758 23.64 14.82 -8.12
CA LEU A 758 24.53 13.72 -7.73
C LEU A 758 24.11 13.02 -6.43
N PRO A 759 23.99 13.70 -5.26
CA PRO A 759 23.47 13.07 -4.06
C PRO A 759 22.02 12.60 -4.26
N ALA A 760 21.19 13.31 -5.03
CA ALA A 760 19.84 12.84 -5.35
C ALA A 760 19.81 11.51 -6.14
N PHE A 761 20.68 11.36 -7.16
CA PHE A 761 20.82 10.10 -7.88
C PHE A 761 21.32 8.96 -6.99
N LEU A 762 22.33 9.23 -6.15
CA LEU A 762 22.84 8.26 -5.18
C LEU A 762 21.77 7.87 -4.16
N ASN A 763 20.96 8.82 -3.68
CA ASN A 763 19.84 8.55 -2.79
C ASN A 763 18.82 7.63 -3.46
N ASN A 764 18.32 7.96 -4.65
CA ASN A 764 17.31 7.14 -5.34
C ASN A 764 17.78 5.70 -5.63
N VAL A 765 19.07 5.52 -5.88
CA VAL A 765 19.70 4.20 -6.05
C VAL A 765 19.71 3.40 -4.74
N LEU A 766 19.73 4.05 -3.57
CA LEU A 766 19.57 3.40 -2.26
C LEU A 766 18.09 3.23 -1.89
N GLU A 767 17.27 4.28 -2.07
CA GLU A 767 15.83 4.33 -1.79
C GLU A 767 15.08 3.17 -2.43
N VAL A 768 15.24 2.96 -3.74
CA VAL A 768 14.60 1.87 -4.49
C VAL A 768 14.98 0.48 -3.96
N ARG A 769 16.10 0.34 -3.23
CA ARG A 769 16.45 -0.91 -2.51
C ARG A 769 15.92 -0.92 -1.07
N GLY A 770 15.87 0.24 -0.42
CA GLY A 770 15.21 0.47 0.86
C GLY A 770 13.73 0.10 0.79
N ASP A 771 12.99 0.62 -0.17
CA ASP A 771 11.56 0.35 -0.41
C ASP A 771 11.30 -1.12 -0.72
N ALA A 772 12.13 -1.74 -1.57
CA ALA A 772 12.04 -3.17 -1.83
C ALA A 772 12.26 -3.98 -0.54
N PHE A 773 13.20 -3.60 0.33
CA PHE A 773 13.41 -4.25 1.62
C PHE A 773 12.28 -3.96 2.62
N ARG A 774 11.75 -2.73 2.64
CA ARG A 774 10.61 -2.27 3.46
C ARG A 774 9.36 -3.08 3.12
N LEU A 775 9.04 -3.23 1.84
CA LEU A 775 7.91 -4.02 1.33
C LEU A 775 8.03 -5.50 1.72
N LEU A 776 9.18 -6.12 1.51
CA LEU A 776 9.37 -7.57 1.64
C LEU A 776 9.63 -8.06 3.07
N PHE A 777 10.16 -7.21 3.97
CA PHE A 777 10.62 -7.63 5.30
C PHE A 777 10.32 -6.64 6.45
N GLY A 778 9.97 -5.37 6.14
CA GLY A 778 9.72 -4.32 7.12
C GLY A 778 8.24 -4.07 7.44
N HIS A 779 7.37 -4.26 6.45
CA HIS A 779 5.94 -3.98 6.48
C HIS A 779 5.13 -5.26 6.28
N ARG A 780 3.86 -5.27 6.69
CA ARG A 780 2.93 -6.35 6.31
C ARG A 780 2.52 -6.20 4.85
N ARG A 781 2.25 -7.33 4.17
CA ARG A 781 1.89 -7.36 2.75
C ARG A 781 0.70 -6.40 2.50
N PRO A 782 0.82 -5.41 1.59
CA PRO A 782 -0.30 -4.55 1.24
C PRO A 782 -1.39 -5.37 0.56
N MET A 783 -2.65 -4.99 0.76
CA MET A 783 -3.75 -5.52 -0.05
C MET A 783 -3.54 -5.07 -1.50
N PRO A 784 -3.48 -5.99 -2.50
CA PRO A 784 -3.26 -5.59 -3.88
C PRO A 784 -4.37 -4.66 -4.36
N ARG A 785 -4.01 -3.41 -4.61
CA ARG A 785 -4.84 -2.42 -5.29
C ARG A 785 -4.29 -2.21 -6.69
N ARG A 786 -5.19 -2.11 -7.66
CA ARG A 786 -4.84 -1.71 -9.02
C ARG A 786 -5.13 -0.23 -9.17
N ASP A 787 -4.21 0.51 -9.78
CA ASP A 787 -4.43 1.88 -10.22
C ASP A 787 -4.18 1.92 -11.73
N THR A 788 -4.52 3.02 -12.40
CA THR A 788 -4.16 3.25 -13.82
C THR A 788 -2.89 4.08 -14.01
N SER A 789 -2.33 4.63 -12.92
CA SER A 789 -1.16 5.49 -12.90
C SER A 789 -0.70 5.73 -11.44
N ILE A 790 0.28 6.61 -11.22
CA ILE A 790 0.66 7.12 -9.88
C ILE A 790 -0.43 8.01 -9.22
N GLY A 791 -1.60 8.19 -9.85
CA GLY A 791 -2.70 8.99 -9.33
C GLY A 791 -2.38 10.48 -9.24
N GLU A 792 -2.87 11.13 -8.19
CA GLU A 792 -2.69 12.58 -7.95
C GLU A 792 -1.21 13.00 -7.82
N TRP A 793 -0.27 12.09 -7.61
CA TRP A 793 1.16 12.42 -7.63
C TRP A 793 1.63 12.98 -8.98
N ALA A 794 0.98 12.61 -10.09
CA ALA A 794 1.24 13.24 -11.38
C ALA A 794 0.83 14.73 -11.40
N THR A 795 -0.29 15.08 -10.75
CA THR A 795 -0.76 16.47 -10.67
C THR A 795 0.13 17.29 -9.73
N VAL A 796 0.54 16.71 -8.60
CA VAL A 796 1.54 17.25 -7.66
C VAL A 796 2.85 17.60 -8.36
N LEU A 797 3.43 16.69 -9.14
CA LEU A 797 4.68 16.95 -9.88
C LEU A 797 4.50 18.11 -10.89
N HIS A 798 3.36 18.17 -11.60
CA HIS A 798 3.06 19.30 -12.49
C HIS A 798 2.98 20.65 -11.75
N TYR A 799 2.41 20.69 -10.53
CA TYR A 799 2.40 21.90 -9.70
C TYR A 799 3.81 22.28 -9.23
N ALA A 800 4.61 21.31 -8.79
CA ALA A 800 6.00 21.54 -8.37
C ALA A 800 6.85 22.17 -9.49
N ASN A 801 6.66 21.73 -10.75
CA ASN A 801 7.34 22.33 -11.90
C ASN A 801 6.86 23.75 -12.23
N ILE A 802 5.56 24.04 -12.09
CA ILE A 802 5.02 25.40 -12.30
C ILE A 802 5.63 26.37 -11.29
N ILE A 803 5.68 26.00 -10.01
CA ILE A 803 6.32 26.81 -8.96
C ILE A 803 7.83 26.90 -9.18
N GLY A 804 8.45 25.82 -9.66
CA GLY A 804 9.86 25.80 -10.03
C GLY A 804 10.24 26.87 -11.06
N ILE A 805 9.42 27.11 -12.08
CA ILE A 805 9.69 28.13 -13.12
C ILE A 805 9.83 29.52 -12.50
N THR A 806 8.93 29.88 -11.59
CA THR A 806 8.92 31.22 -10.96
C THR A 806 10.08 31.37 -9.98
N VAL A 807 10.37 30.34 -9.18
CA VAL A 807 11.53 30.33 -8.25
C VAL A 807 12.86 30.44 -9.00
N VAL A 808 13.07 29.64 -10.05
CA VAL A 808 14.32 29.68 -10.85
C VAL A 808 14.46 31.02 -11.57
N SER A 809 13.38 31.57 -12.12
CA SER A 809 13.41 32.91 -12.75
C SER A 809 13.82 33.99 -11.75
N GLY A 810 13.31 33.93 -10.51
CA GLY A 810 13.73 34.83 -9.43
C GLY A 810 15.20 34.67 -9.05
N LEU A 811 15.70 33.43 -8.92
CA LEU A 811 17.11 33.16 -8.57
C LEU A 811 18.05 33.66 -9.66
N ILE A 812 17.74 33.43 -10.95
CA ILE A 812 18.52 33.96 -12.08
C ILE A 812 18.59 35.49 -12.02
N VAL A 813 17.48 36.16 -11.74
CA VAL A 813 17.39 37.63 -11.69
C VAL A 813 18.16 38.25 -10.52
N MET A 814 18.19 37.60 -9.36
CA MET A 814 18.86 38.14 -8.17
C MET A 814 20.36 37.79 -8.07
N TYR A 815 20.75 36.60 -8.55
CA TYR A 815 22.12 36.09 -8.38
C TYR A 815 22.94 36.10 -9.67
N HIS A 816 22.35 35.82 -10.83
CA HIS A 816 23.10 35.65 -12.10
C HIS A 816 23.01 36.88 -13.01
N PHE A 817 21.92 37.64 -13.01
CA PHE A 817 21.69 38.75 -13.94
C PHE A 817 22.85 39.76 -14.00
N GLY A 818 23.45 40.06 -12.85
CA GLY A 818 24.59 40.98 -12.78
C GLY A 818 25.86 40.48 -13.49
N SER A 819 26.12 39.16 -13.50
CA SER A 819 27.27 38.62 -14.24
C SER A 819 27.04 38.67 -15.75
N VAL A 820 25.79 38.47 -16.21
CA VAL A 820 25.40 38.64 -17.63
C VAL A 820 25.62 40.07 -18.09
N VAL A 821 25.23 41.06 -17.28
CA VAL A 821 25.42 42.49 -17.61
C VAL A 821 26.90 42.90 -17.44
N SER A 822 27.66 42.30 -16.52
CA SER A 822 29.12 42.49 -16.39
C SER A 822 29.86 42.02 -17.63
N ASP A 823 29.55 40.80 -18.11
CA ASP A 823 30.11 40.20 -19.32
C ASP A 823 29.96 41.14 -20.53
N TRP A 824 28.73 41.60 -20.78
CA TRP A 824 28.42 42.49 -21.91
C TRP A 824 29.06 43.89 -21.85
N ASN A 825 29.58 44.32 -20.68
CA ASN A 825 30.14 45.66 -20.49
C ASN A 825 31.66 45.66 -20.22
N GLY A 826 32.33 44.51 -20.05
CA GLY A 826 33.80 44.45 -19.93
C GLY A 826 34.37 43.48 -18.88
N ASP A 827 33.58 42.60 -18.26
CA ASP A 827 34.02 41.58 -17.29
C ASP A 827 34.72 42.14 -16.01
N PHE A 828 34.46 43.41 -15.65
CA PHE A 828 35.12 44.10 -14.51
C PHE A 828 34.95 43.40 -13.15
N CYS A 829 33.79 42.80 -12.90
CA CYS A 829 33.45 42.12 -11.65
C CYS A 829 33.78 40.61 -11.66
N ASP A 830 34.57 40.11 -12.62
CA ASP A 830 34.93 38.69 -12.67
C ASP A 830 35.92 38.28 -11.58
N MET A 831 35.88 37.00 -11.17
CA MET A 831 36.66 36.42 -10.07
C MET A 831 37.23 35.04 -10.43
N SER A 832 38.18 34.55 -9.61
CA SER A 832 38.70 33.19 -9.71
C SER A 832 37.64 32.15 -9.31
N PHE A 833 37.76 30.90 -9.78
CA PHE A 833 36.86 29.83 -9.36
C PHE A 833 37.03 29.43 -7.88
N SER A 834 38.23 29.59 -7.28
CA SER A 834 38.43 29.27 -5.85
C SER A 834 37.78 30.26 -4.90
N ASP A 835 37.58 31.50 -5.35
CA ASP A 835 37.02 32.61 -4.57
C ASP A 835 35.55 32.89 -4.96
N ALA A 836 34.97 32.01 -5.79
CA ALA A 836 33.62 32.09 -6.31
C ALA A 836 32.54 31.93 -5.22
N ALA A 837 31.99 33.04 -4.76
CA ALA A 837 30.86 33.07 -3.83
C ALA A 837 29.51 33.08 -4.58
N MET A 838 28.56 32.24 -4.16
CA MET A 838 27.18 32.29 -4.66
C MET A 838 26.33 33.21 -3.76
N VAL A 839 26.37 34.51 -4.06
CA VAL A 839 25.77 35.61 -3.28
C VAL A 839 24.98 36.57 -4.19
N PRO A 840 24.06 37.40 -3.66
CA PRO A 840 23.38 38.43 -4.45
C PRO A 840 24.41 39.38 -5.10
N PHE A 841 24.23 39.70 -6.39
CA PHE A 841 25.31 40.37 -7.15
C PHE A 841 25.71 41.76 -6.60
N GLN A 842 24.79 42.46 -5.94
CA GLN A 842 25.05 43.77 -5.31
C GLN A 842 25.97 43.67 -4.08
N THR A 843 26.08 42.49 -3.46
CA THR A 843 26.82 42.26 -2.21
C THR A 843 28.17 41.56 -2.44
N LEU A 844 28.72 41.67 -3.65
CA LEU A 844 29.98 41.03 -4.04
C LEU A 844 31.19 41.65 -3.32
N ASN A 845 32.16 40.82 -2.91
CA ASN A 845 33.40 41.31 -2.32
C ASN A 845 34.34 41.88 -3.40
N ARG A 846 34.31 43.21 -3.52
CA ARG A 846 34.99 43.98 -4.58
C ARG A 846 36.51 43.77 -4.62
N SER A 847 37.15 43.44 -3.49
CA SER A 847 38.62 43.28 -3.43
C SER A 847 39.15 42.02 -4.12
N LEU A 848 38.29 41.03 -4.39
CA LEU A 848 38.62 39.78 -5.07
C LEU A 848 38.34 39.82 -6.58
N THR A 849 37.75 40.93 -7.06
CA THR A 849 37.41 41.11 -8.48
C THR A 849 38.61 41.54 -9.32
N ARG A 850 38.54 41.25 -10.61
CA ARG A 850 39.55 41.60 -11.62
C ARG A 850 39.93 43.09 -11.60
N ASP A 851 38.93 43.99 -11.57
CA ASP A 851 39.14 45.44 -11.56
C ASP A 851 38.29 46.11 -10.45
N PRO A 852 38.77 46.15 -9.19
CA PRO A 852 37.96 46.55 -8.02
C PRO A 852 37.30 47.94 -8.12
N MET A 853 37.98 48.93 -8.73
CA MET A 853 37.40 50.27 -8.90
C MET A 853 36.31 50.32 -9.99
N ALA A 854 36.50 49.61 -11.11
CA ALA A 854 35.51 49.54 -12.18
C ALA A 854 34.26 48.75 -11.71
N CYS A 855 34.47 47.64 -10.99
CA CYS A 855 33.39 46.89 -10.38
C CYS A 855 32.64 47.72 -9.32
N ALA A 856 33.35 48.49 -8.48
CA ALA A 856 32.72 49.37 -7.49
C ALA A 856 31.84 50.46 -8.14
N LEU A 857 32.24 51.01 -9.28
CA LEU A 857 31.45 51.99 -10.04
C LEU A 857 30.22 51.34 -10.71
N PHE A 858 30.37 50.14 -11.27
CA PHE A 858 29.28 49.38 -11.88
C PHE A 858 28.22 48.94 -10.86
N LEU A 859 28.63 48.58 -9.64
CA LEU A 859 27.76 48.19 -8.52
C LEU A 859 27.12 49.39 -7.79
N ALA A 860 27.31 50.63 -8.25
CA ALA A 860 26.69 51.80 -7.63
C ALA A 860 25.14 51.73 -7.77
N PRO A 861 24.38 52.04 -6.70
CA PRO A 861 22.93 51.91 -6.72
C PRO A 861 22.30 52.88 -7.71
N SER A 862 21.67 52.32 -8.75
CA SER A 862 20.87 53.05 -9.73
C SER A 862 19.47 52.46 -9.80
N GLU A 863 18.43 53.30 -9.77
CA GLU A 863 17.02 52.85 -9.80
C GLU A 863 16.71 52.00 -11.05
N ALA A 864 17.39 52.29 -12.15
CA ALA A 864 17.36 51.52 -13.39
C ALA A 864 17.77 50.05 -13.22
N TRP A 865 18.52 49.67 -12.17
CA TRP A 865 18.86 48.26 -11.89
C TRP A 865 17.63 47.43 -11.52
N GLY A 866 16.81 47.92 -10.57
CA GLY A 866 15.62 47.20 -10.10
C GLY A 866 14.56 47.01 -11.20
N MET A 867 14.32 48.04 -12.02
CA MET A 867 13.39 47.94 -13.15
C MET A 867 13.87 46.91 -14.20
N ARG A 868 15.17 46.87 -14.50
CA ARG A 868 15.76 45.87 -15.41
C ARG A 868 15.60 44.46 -14.87
N GLN A 869 15.78 44.24 -13.56
CA GLN A 869 15.56 42.95 -12.91
C GLN A 869 14.09 42.50 -12.98
N ILE A 870 13.11 43.40 -12.73
CA ILE A 870 11.68 43.07 -12.83
C ILE A 870 11.27 42.68 -14.26
N VAL A 871 11.74 43.42 -15.27
CA VAL A 871 11.47 43.08 -16.68
C VAL A 871 12.11 41.75 -17.06
N ALA A 872 13.36 41.49 -16.62
CA ALA A 872 14.03 40.22 -16.85
C ALA A 872 13.29 39.03 -16.19
N PHE A 873 12.74 39.21 -14.98
CA PHE A 873 11.91 38.19 -14.31
C PHE A 873 10.69 37.81 -15.15
N ILE A 874 9.90 38.80 -15.58
CA ILE A 874 8.67 38.57 -16.35
C ILE A 874 9.00 37.85 -17.68
N VAL A 875 10.06 38.27 -18.37
CA VAL A 875 10.49 37.65 -19.63
C VAL A 875 10.96 36.20 -19.43
N LEU A 876 11.76 35.92 -18.39
CA LEU A 876 12.23 34.56 -18.09
C LEU A 876 11.09 33.63 -17.67
N GLU A 877 10.15 34.12 -16.86
CA GLU A 877 8.96 33.38 -16.42
C GLU A 877 8.09 32.98 -17.63
N HIS A 878 7.77 33.95 -18.50
CA HIS A 878 6.97 33.68 -19.70
C HIS A 878 7.69 32.76 -20.68
N LEU A 879 9.00 32.94 -20.89
CA LEU A 879 9.80 32.02 -21.70
C LEU A 879 9.80 30.60 -21.11
N GLY A 880 9.91 30.46 -19.79
CA GLY A 880 9.87 29.19 -19.09
C GLY A 880 8.53 28.46 -19.28
N PHE A 881 7.41 29.19 -19.17
CA PHE A 881 6.09 28.64 -19.44
C PHE A 881 5.87 28.27 -20.92
N ILE A 882 6.41 29.06 -21.87
CA ILE A 882 6.37 28.75 -23.30
C ILE A 882 7.19 27.46 -23.60
N CYS A 883 8.42 27.37 -23.11
CA CYS A 883 9.26 26.18 -23.26
C CYS A 883 8.59 24.93 -22.65
N ARG A 884 8.06 25.05 -21.43
CA ARG A 884 7.28 23.99 -20.77
C ARG A 884 6.08 23.56 -21.61
N TYR A 885 5.31 24.50 -22.16
CA TYR A 885 4.17 24.21 -23.01
C TYR A 885 4.60 23.44 -24.27
N LEU A 886 5.62 23.93 -24.99
CA LEU A 886 6.15 23.30 -26.19
C LEU A 886 6.62 21.85 -25.93
N VAL A 887 7.31 21.60 -24.81
CA VAL A 887 7.73 20.23 -24.43
C VAL A 887 6.52 19.35 -24.12
N LEU A 888 5.49 19.86 -23.44
CA LEU A 888 4.27 19.09 -23.10
C LEU A 888 3.32 18.87 -24.29
N GLN A 889 3.51 19.57 -25.43
CA GLN A 889 2.83 19.29 -26.69
C GLN A 889 3.50 18.19 -27.53
N LEU A 890 4.66 17.67 -27.13
CA LEU A 890 5.26 16.52 -27.79
C LEU A 890 4.36 15.27 -27.67
N GLU A 891 4.56 14.30 -28.56
CA GLU A 891 3.64 13.17 -28.70
C GLU A 891 3.55 12.32 -27.43
N LYS A 892 2.43 12.44 -26.70
CA LYS A 892 2.12 11.65 -25.49
C LYS A 892 1.84 10.17 -25.77
N THR A 893 1.61 9.76 -27.02
CA THR A 893 1.54 8.35 -27.41
C THR A 893 2.94 7.77 -27.67
N PRO A 894 3.23 6.52 -27.28
CA PRO A 894 4.43 5.81 -27.70
C PRO A 894 4.21 5.18 -29.09
N SER A 895 5.23 5.22 -29.95
CA SER A 895 5.15 4.74 -31.35
C SER A 895 4.79 3.25 -31.48
N ALA A 896 5.06 2.44 -30.45
CA ALA A 896 4.63 1.05 -30.39
C ALA A 896 3.09 0.89 -30.44
N ILE A 897 2.36 1.74 -29.71
CA ILE A 897 0.88 1.72 -29.65
C ILE A 897 0.28 2.56 -30.78
N ALA A 898 0.89 3.68 -31.13
CA ALA A 898 0.42 4.58 -32.20
C ALA A 898 0.48 3.96 -33.61
N SER A 899 1.12 2.80 -33.79
CA SER A 899 1.19 2.16 -35.10
C SER A 899 -0.20 1.71 -35.58
N SER A 900 -0.58 2.12 -36.79
CA SER A 900 -1.90 1.81 -37.38
C SER A 900 -2.13 0.30 -37.57
N ALA A 901 -1.06 -0.49 -37.68
CA ALA A 901 -1.11 -1.94 -37.66
C ALA A 901 -1.54 -2.49 -36.28
N TYR A 902 -1.00 -1.96 -35.18
CA TYR A 902 -1.41 -2.34 -33.82
C TYR A 902 -2.86 -1.93 -33.53
N LEU A 903 -3.25 -0.70 -33.90
CA LEU A 903 -4.63 -0.24 -33.72
C LEU A 903 -5.64 -1.09 -34.52
N ARG A 904 -5.33 -1.47 -35.76
CA ARG A 904 -6.14 -2.42 -36.54
C ARG A 904 -6.19 -3.81 -35.91
N LEU A 905 -5.05 -4.33 -35.42
CA LEU A 905 -5.01 -5.61 -34.71
C LEU A 905 -5.88 -5.58 -33.44
N LYS A 906 -5.85 -4.47 -32.69
CA LYS A 906 -6.67 -4.26 -31.50
C LYS A 906 -8.16 -4.21 -31.84
N GLN A 907 -8.56 -3.42 -32.84
CA GLN A 907 -9.94 -3.37 -33.33
C GLN A 907 -10.44 -4.75 -33.81
N ILE A 908 -9.61 -5.50 -34.55
CA ILE A 908 -9.95 -6.87 -34.95
C ILE A 908 -10.08 -7.78 -33.73
N ARG A 909 -9.18 -7.67 -32.73
CA ARG A 909 -9.23 -8.46 -31.50
C ARG A 909 -10.51 -8.19 -30.70
N GLU A 910 -10.85 -6.92 -30.51
CA GLU A 910 -12.09 -6.46 -29.88
C GLU A 910 -13.31 -7.05 -30.60
N LEU A 911 -13.38 -6.94 -31.93
CA LEU A 911 -14.44 -7.53 -32.75
C LEU A 911 -14.49 -9.07 -32.66
N THR A 912 -13.35 -9.76 -32.61
CA THR A 912 -13.33 -11.23 -32.45
C THR A 912 -13.69 -11.70 -31.04
N SER A 913 -13.50 -10.85 -30.01
CA SER A 913 -13.92 -11.15 -28.64
C SER A 913 -15.43 -11.02 -28.45
N ALA A 914 -16.09 -10.20 -29.27
CA ALA A 914 -17.54 -10.06 -29.34
C ALA A 914 -18.21 -11.18 -30.18
N ARG A 915 -17.77 -12.43 -30.00
CA ARG A 915 -18.34 -13.59 -30.69
C ARG A 915 -19.78 -13.82 -30.23
N THR A 916 -20.64 -14.32 -31.11
CA THR A 916 -22.03 -14.68 -30.78
C THR A 916 -22.07 -15.80 -29.75
N ALA A 917 -23.06 -15.75 -28.85
CA ALA A 917 -23.26 -16.75 -27.81
C ALA A 917 -23.38 -18.18 -28.38
N ASP A 918 -23.05 -19.19 -27.57
CA ASP A 918 -23.31 -20.57 -27.93
C ASP A 918 -24.81 -20.91 -27.90
N ALA A 919 -25.22 -21.90 -28.70
CA ALA A 919 -26.60 -22.34 -28.82
C ALA A 919 -27.21 -22.76 -27.47
N SER A 920 -26.42 -23.36 -26.58
CA SER A 920 -26.85 -23.75 -25.23
C SER A 920 -27.31 -22.55 -24.37
N VAL A 921 -26.71 -21.38 -24.56
CA VAL A 921 -27.05 -20.16 -23.82
C VAL A 921 -28.38 -19.58 -24.31
N PHE A 922 -28.65 -19.66 -25.62
CA PHE A 922 -29.95 -19.28 -26.18
C PHE A 922 -31.08 -20.21 -25.73
N GLU A 923 -30.83 -21.53 -25.64
CA GLU A 923 -31.81 -22.48 -25.10
C GLU A 923 -32.12 -22.22 -23.62
N TYR A 924 -31.09 -21.94 -22.81
CA TYR A 924 -31.24 -21.53 -21.41
C TYR A 924 -32.05 -20.23 -21.25
N ILE A 925 -31.71 -19.18 -22.00
CA ILE A 925 -32.44 -17.90 -21.96
C ILE A 925 -33.90 -18.09 -22.40
N ARG A 926 -34.17 -18.94 -23.40
CA ARG A 926 -35.54 -19.27 -23.83
C ARG A 926 -36.34 -19.98 -22.72
N GLU A 927 -35.82 -21.05 -22.13
CA GLU A 927 -36.51 -21.75 -21.03
C GLU A 927 -36.77 -20.82 -19.84
N LEU A 928 -35.82 -19.95 -19.51
CA LEU A 928 -35.95 -19.01 -18.39
C LEU A 928 -36.95 -17.89 -18.71
N ARG A 929 -37.02 -17.43 -19.96
CA ARG A 929 -38.01 -16.44 -20.43
C ARG A 929 -39.43 -16.98 -20.36
N GLU A 930 -39.67 -18.20 -20.83
CA GLU A 930 -41.00 -18.84 -20.85
C GLU A 930 -41.65 -18.92 -19.44
N ILE A 931 -40.83 -19.05 -18.40
CA ILE A 931 -41.28 -19.06 -17.00
C ILE A 931 -41.39 -17.63 -16.45
N PHE A 932 -40.41 -16.77 -16.75
CA PHE A 932 -40.42 -15.37 -16.30
C PHE A 932 -41.66 -14.62 -16.80
N ASP A 933 -42.06 -14.83 -18.06
CA ASP A 933 -43.28 -14.27 -18.65
C ASP A 933 -44.58 -14.82 -18.03
N THR A 934 -44.51 -15.89 -17.23
CA THR A 934 -45.65 -16.40 -16.45
C THR A 934 -45.83 -15.63 -15.13
N TYR A 935 -44.79 -14.92 -14.66
CA TYR A 935 -44.79 -14.16 -13.40
C TYR A 935 -44.66 -12.63 -13.61
N ASP A 936 -44.18 -12.15 -14.76
CA ASP A 936 -44.16 -10.73 -15.13
C ASP A 936 -45.55 -10.24 -15.61
N VAL A 937 -46.49 -10.16 -14.67
CA VAL A 937 -47.90 -9.79 -14.94
C VAL A 937 -48.04 -8.40 -15.57
N ASP A 938 -47.14 -7.48 -15.26
CA ASP A 938 -47.12 -6.11 -15.77
C ASP A 938 -46.42 -5.97 -17.14
N GLY A 939 -45.77 -7.03 -17.66
CA GLY A 939 -44.98 -6.99 -18.89
C GLY A 939 -43.80 -6.00 -18.80
N CYS A 940 -43.22 -5.86 -17.61
CA CYS A 940 -42.25 -4.84 -17.25
C CYS A 940 -40.77 -5.28 -17.35
N ASP A 941 -40.49 -6.53 -17.73
CA ASP A 941 -39.17 -7.18 -17.73
C ASP A 941 -38.51 -7.28 -16.32
N HIS A 942 -39.31 -7.16 -15.24
CA HIS A 942 -38.85 -7.18 -13.84
C HIS A 942 -39.82 -7.92 -12.91
N LEU A 943 -39.30 -8.61 -11.88
CA LEU A 943 -40.09 -9.23 -10.81
C LEU A 943 -39.90 -8.51 -9.46
N TYR A 944 -40.98 -8.45 -8.67
CA TYR A 944 -40.97 -8.02 -7.26
C TYR A 944 -40.64 -9.22 -6.33
N GLU A 945 -40.55 -9.00 -5.00
CA GLU A 945 -40.08 -10.03 -4.06
C GLU A 945 -40.94 -11.32 -4.08
N ASP A 946 -42.27 -11.20 -4.00
CA ASP A 946 -43.17 -12.36 -3.98
C ASP A 946 -43.15 -13.13 -5.32
N ASP A 947 -43.23 -12.42 -6.45
CA ASP A 947 -43.21 -13.03 -7.78
C ASP A 947 -41.86 -13.70 -8.10
N LEU A 948 -40.75 -13.09 -7.65
CA LEU A 948 -39.41 -13.65 -7.75
C LEU A 948 -39.30 -14.98 -6.98
N VAL A 949 -39.87 -15.08 -5.79
CA VAL A 949 -39.87 -16.33 -5.00
C VAL A 949 -40.64 -17.43 -5.71
N LEU A 950 -41.80 -17.13 -6.31
CA LEU A 950 -42.58 -18.09 -7.09
C LEU A 950 -41.83 -18.56 -8.35
N PHE A 951 -41.28 -17.62 -9.12
CA PHE A 951 -40.42 -17.90 -10.27
C PHE A 951 -39.21 -18.78 -9.90
N LEU A 952 -38.54 -18.49 -8.78
CA LEU A 952 -37.40 -19.28 -8.31
C LEU A 952 -37.79 -20.68 -7.85
N ALA A 953 -38.97 -20.85 -7.23
CA ALA A 953 -39.47 -22.16 -6.84
C ALA A 953 -39.71 -23.07 -8.06
N GLU A 954 -40.32 -22.54 -9.14
CA GLU A 954 -40.55 -23.32 -10.36
C GLU A 954 -39.26 -23.54 -11.19
N TRP A 955 -38.30 -22.60 -11.13
CA TRP A 955 -36.98 -22.77 -11.73
C TRP A 955 -36.16 -23.87 -11.06
N VAL A 956 -36.05 -23.82 -9.73
CA VAL A 956 -35.20 -24.73 -8.93
C VAL A 956 -35.86 -26.09 -8.67
N GLY A 957 -37.20 -26.15 -8.65
CA GLY A 957 -37.94 -27.35 -8.24
C GLY A 957 -37.83 -27.59 -6.74
N THR A 958 -38.16 -26.57 -5.94
CA THR A 958 -38.23 -26.57 -4.47
C THR A 958 -39.62 -26.11 -4.03
N ASP A 959 -40.06 -26.55 -2.85
CA ASP A 959 -41.33 -26.10 -2.27
C ASP A 959 -41.27 -24.61 -1.90
N VAL A 960 -42.35 -23.88 -2.23
CA VAL A 960 -42.43 -22.42 -2.06
C VAL A 960 -42.19 -22.00 -0.60
N SER A 961 -42.68 -22.78 0.37
CA SER A 961 -42.52 -22.54 1.81
C SER A 961 -41.07 -22.40 2.26
N ASP A 962 -40.16 -23.19 1.69
CA ASP A 962 -38.75 -23.20 2.07
C ASP A 962 -38.05 -21.93 1.59
N LEU A 963 -38.37 -21.49 0.37
CA LEU A 963 -37.89 -20.24 -0.21
C LEU A 963 -38.52 -19.01 0.45
N GLN A 964 -39.82 -19.06 0.78
CA GLN A 964 -40.52 -17.98 1.48
C GLN A 964 -39.85 -17.63 2.81
N SER A 965 -39.30 -18.62 3.52
CA SER A 965 -38.53 -18.40 4.77
C SER A 965 -37.25 -17.56 4.59
N ARG A 966 -36.82 -17.33 3.34
CA ARG A 966 -35.59 -16.63 2.96
C ARG A 966 -35.82 -15.58 1.87
N SER A 967 -37.09 -15.19 1.60
CA SER A 967 -37.47 -14.31 0.48
C SER A 967 -36.61 -13.05 0.42
N GLY A 968 -36.57 -12.27 1.51
CA GLY A 968 -35.82 -11.02 1.59
C GLY A 968 -34.30 -11.20 1.55
N GLN A 969 -33.78 -12.37 1.96
CA GLN A 969 -32.35 -12.69 1.81
C GLN A 969 -32.01 -12.90 0.33
N ILE A 970 -32.84 -13.69 -0.37
CA ILE A 970 -32.71 -13.98 -1.81
C ILE A 970 -32.90 -12.71 -2.64
N PHE A 971 -33.92 -11.91 -2.32
CA PHE A 971 -34.24 -10.66 -3.02
C PHE A 971 -33.11 -9.62 -2.88
N ARG A 972 -32.68 -9.29 -1.65
CA ARG A 972 -31.52 -8.39 -1.42
C ARG A 972 -30.22 -8.94 -1.99
N TYR A 973 -30.11 -10.26 -2.18
CA TYR A 973 -28.96 -10.86 -2.83
C TYR A 973 -28.99 -10.69 -4.36
N MET A 974 -30.18 -10.76 -4.97
CA MET A 974 -30.38 -10.67 -6.42
C MET A 974 -30.51 -9.24 -6.93
N ASP A 975 -31.04 -8.29 -6.15
CA ASP A 975 -31.09 -6.88 -6.55
C ASP A 975 -29.73 -6.18 -6.41
N LYS A 976 -28.80 -6.54 -7.30
CA LYS A 976 -27.45 -5.94 -7.40
C LYS A 976 -27.45 -4.45 -7.76
N ASN A 977 -28.61 -3.92 -8.18
CA ASN A 977 -28.79 -2.55 -8.67
C ASN A 977 -29.65 -1.68 -7.73
N GLN A 978 -30.22 -2.26 -6.67
CA GLN A 978 -31.01 -1.59 -5.64
C GLN A 978 -32.23 -0.87 -6.25
N LEU A 979 -32.97 -1.54 -7.15
CA LEU A 979 -34.11 -0.97 -7.86
C LEU A 979 -35.47 -1.27 -7.19
N GLY A 980 -35.48 -2.08 -6.14
CA GLY A 980 -36.72 -2.59 -5.54
C GLY A 980 -37.43 -3.63 -6.43
N LYS A 981 -36.73 -4.18 -7.43
CA LYS A 981 -37.21 -5.20 -8.38
C LYS A 981 -36.07 -5.78 -9.21
N VAL A 982 -36.11 -7.07 -9.53
CA VAL A 982 -35.02 -7.77 -10.24
C VAL A 982 -35.35 -7.90 -11.74
N PRO A 983 -34.51 -7.36 -12.65
CA PRO A 983 -34.75 -7.48 -14.09
C PRO A 983 -34.37 -8.86 -14.64
N PHE A 984 -35.05 -9.28 -15.72
CA PHE A 984 -34.82 -10.56 -16.41
C PHE A 984 -33.34 -10.88 -16.70
N SER A 985 -32.56 -9.87 -17.11
CA SER A 985 -31.12 -10.03 -17.41
C SER A 985 -30.26 -10.32 -16.18
N THR A 986 -30.66 -9.87 -14.98
CA THR A 986 -30.02 -10.22 -13.71
C THR A 986 -30.38 -11.65 -13.31
N CYS A 987 -31.64 -12.06 -13.46
CA CYS A 987 -32.06 -13.46 -13.25
C CYS A 987 -31.26 -14.41 -14.14
N CYS A 988 -31.12 -14.10 -15.44
CA CYS A 988 -30.34 -14.89 -16.38
C CYS A 988 -28.88 -15.08 -15.95
N LEU A 989 -28.18 -14.00 -15.54
CA LEU A 989 -26.77 -14.08 -15.14
C LEU A 989 -26.58 -14.75 -13.77
N MET A 990 -27.47 -14.52 -12.81
CA MET A 990 -27.32 -15.08 -11.47
C MET A 990 -27.73 -16.55 -11.39
N LEU A 991 -28.81 -16.96 -12.07
CA LEU A 991 -29.21 -18.37 -12.11
C LEU A 991 -28.23 -19.26 -12.91
N GLN A 992 -27.41 -18.67 -13.79
CA GLN A 992 -26.32 -19.39 -14.46
C GLN A 992 -25.27 -19.90 -13.46
N HIS A 993 -25.12 -19.24 -12.31
CA HIS A 993 -24.13 -19.60 -11.27
C HIS A 993 -24.77 -20.19 -10.00
N ALA A 994 -26.09 -20.40 -9.98
CA ALA A 994 -26.84 -20.82 -8.79
C ALA A 994 -26.51 -22.23 -8.26
N HIS A 995 -25.67 -23.00 -8.96
CA HIS A 995 -25.13 -24.29 -8.49
C HIS A 995 -23.65 -24.20 -8.04
N HIS A 996 -22.99 -23.09 -8.35
CA HIS A 996 -21.57 -22.83 -8.10
C HIS A 996 -21.36 -21.87 -6.93
N ASP A 997 -22.13 -20.77 -6.90
CA ASP A 997 -22.13 -19.82 -5.78
C ASP A 997 -22.72 -20.49 -4.54
N ARG A 998 -21.85 -21.08 -3.71
CA ARG A 998 -22.25 -21.94 -2.58
C ARG A 998 -23.14 -21.21 -1.56
N PHE A 999 -23.02 -19.89 -1.43
CA PHE A 999 -23.90 -19.10 -0.56
C PHE A 999 -25.30 -18.96 -1.17
N PHE A 1000 -25.40 -18.56 -2.44
CA PHE A 1000 -26.67 -18.46 -3.15
C PHE A 1000 -27.35 -19.84 -3.33
N SER A 1001 -26.55 -20.89 -3.55
CA SER A 1001 -27.00 -22.28 -3.64
C SER A 1001 -27.61 -22.77 -2.32
N VAL A 1002 -27.08 -22.32 -1.17
CA VAL A 1002 -27.67 -22.60 0.16
C VAL A 1002 -28.96 -21.82 0.34
N LEU A 1003 -29.01 -20.53 -0.03
CA LEU A 1003 -30.24 -19.74 0.03
C LEU A 1003 -31.38 -20.40 -0.76
N LEU A 1004 -31.10 -20.85 -1.99
CA LEU A 1004 -32.07 -21.46 -2.91
C LEU A 1004 -32.44 -22.93 -2.61
N GLY A 1005 -31.83 -23.59 -1.62
CA GLY A 1005 -32.06 -25.03 -1.36
C GLY A 1005 -31.52 -25.95 -2.48
N ILE A 1006 -30.50 -25.48 -3.21
CA ILE A 1006 -29.79 -26.21 -4.26
C ILE A 1006 -28.67 -27.05 -3.66
N TYR A 1007 -27.89 -26.47 -2.76
CA TYR A 1007 -26.71 -27.07 -2.12
C TYR A 1007 -27.01 -27.36 -0.65
N ASP A 1008 -26.79 -28.60 -0.21
CA ASP A 1008 -26.92 -29.00 1.20
C ASP A 1008 -25.53 -29.11 1.83
N SER A 1009 -25.23 -28.27 2.83
CA SER A 1009 -23.98 -28.35 3.60
C SER A 1009 -23.69 -29.68 4.31
N LEU A 1010 -24.63 -30.63 4.27
CA LEU A 1010 -24.60 -31.89 4.99
C LEU A 1010 -24.47 -33.13 4.09
N ASP A 1011 -24.51 -32.96 2.76
CA ASP A 1011 -24.47 -34.04 1.74
C ASP A 1011 -23.58 -33.70 0.53
N ASP A 1012 -22.27 -33.84 0.70
CA ASP A 1012 -21.28 -33.61 -0.37
C ASP A 1012 -21.41 -34.59 -1.55
N PHE A 1013 -22.08 -35.75 -1.41
CA PHE A 1013 -22.27 -36.68 -2.52
C PHE A 1013 -23.32 -36.14 -3.50
N ARG A 1014 -24.49 -35.73 -3.00
CA ARG A 1014 -25.52 -35.04 -3.78
C ARG A 1014 -24.98 -33.76 -4.41
N ASN A 1015 -24.23 -32.95 -3.66
CA ASN A 1015 -23.60 -31.74 -4.20
C ASN A 1015 -22.58 -32.06 -5.31
N GLY A 1016 -21.81 -33.15 -5.16
CA GLY A 1016 -20.89 -33.65 -6.18
C GLY A 1016 -21.62 -34.04 -7.46
N GLN A 1017 -22.73 -34.77 -7.37
CA GLN A 1017 -23.57 -35.11 -8.53
C GLN A 1017 -24.17 -33.87 -9.20
N ILE A 1018 -24.64 -32.89 -8.42
CA ILE A 1018 -25.17 -31.62 -8.92
C ILE A 1018 -24.10 -30.84 -9.71
N ARG A 1019 -22.85 -30.84 -9.23
CA ARG A 1019 -21.70 -30.20 -9.90
C ARG A 1019 -21.19 -30.93 -11.14
N LEU A 1020 -21.62 -32.18 -11.36
CA LEU A 1020 -21.26 -33.01 -12.52
C LEU A 1020 -22.29 -32.96 -13.66
N GLN A 1021 -23.34 -32.14 -13.53
CA GLN A 1021 -24.34 -31.93 -14.58
C GLN A 1021 -24.04 -30.63 -15.33
N ASP A 1022 -23.82 -30.71 -16.64
CA ASP A 1022 -23.32 -29.59 -17.45
C ASP A 1022 -24.40 -28.53 -17.74
N GLY A 1023 -24.58 -27.63 -16.78
CA GLY A 1023 -25.35 -26.40 -16.91
C GLY A 1023 -26.76 -26.44 -16.31
N PRO A 1024 -27.36 -25.26 -16.06
CA PRO A 1024 -28.59 -25.13 -15.26
C PRO A 1024 -29.81 -25.81 -15.90
N VAL A 1025 -29.84 -25.92 -17.24
CA VAL A 1025 -30.90 -26.64 -17.95
C VAL A 1025 -30.82 -28.15 -17.71
N GLN A 1026 -29.61 -28.74 -17.72
CA GLN A 1026 -29.43 -30.17 -17.42
C GLN A 1026 -29.80 -30.47 -15.96
N TYR A 1027 -29.37 -29.62 -15.02
CA TYR A 1027 -29.78 -29.68 -13.62
C TYR A 1027 -31.30 -29.67 -13.43
N ARG A 1028 -32.00 -28.72 -14.06
CA ARG A 1028 -33.46 -28.58 -13.96
C ARG A 1028 -34.19 -29.81 -14.53
N ARG A 1029 -33.71 -30.34 -15.66
CA ARG A 1029 -34.22 -31.61 -16.23
C ARG A 1029 -33.98 -32.80 -15.28
N GLY A 1030 -32.83 -32.85 -14.62
CA GLY A 1030 -32.51 -33.83 -13.57
C GLY A 1030 -33.43 -33.76 -12.35
N ARG A 1031 -33.69 -32.57 -11.79
CA ARG A 1031 -34.61 -32.41 -10.66
C ARG A 1031 -36.08 -32.69 -11.02
N ARG A 1032 -36.55 -32.32 -12.21
CA ARG A 1032 -37.90 -32.68 -12.67
C ARG A 1032 -38.06 -34.20 -12.85
N ALA A 1033 -37.05 -34.89 -13.35
CA ALA A 1033 -37.05 -36.35 -13.39
C ALA A 1033 -37.18 -36.95 -11.97
N ALA A 1034 -36.38 -36.46 -11.02
CA ALA A 1034 -36.42 -36.94 -9.63
C ALA A 1034 -37.74 -36.65 -8.89
N SER A 1035 -38.36 -35.47 -9.07
CA SER A 1035 -39.66 -35.21 -8.43
C SER A 1035 -40.79 -36.04 -9.06
N SER A 1036 -40.75 -36.25 -10.38
CA SER A 1036 -41.76 -37.06 -11.09
C SER A 1036 -41.74 -38.56 -10.72
N SER A 1037 -40.58 -39.11 -10.34
CA SER A 1037 -40.50 -40.50 -9.86
C SER A 1037 -41.03 -40.62 -8.43
N MET A 1038 -40.81 -39.60 -7.58
CA MET A 1038 -41.34 -39.58 -6.22
C MET A 1038 -42.87 -39.40 -6.16
N THR A 1039 -43.48 -38.67 -7.11
CA THR A 1039 -44.94 -38.50 -7.15
C THR A 1039 -45.69 -39.70 -7.73
N ASN A 1040 -45.12 -40.44 -8.69
CA ASN A 1040 -45.74 -41.67 -9.19
C ASN A 1040 -45.64 -42.83 -8.18
N GLY A 1041 -44.60 -42.87 -7.34
CA GLY A 1041 -44.37 -43.93 -6.36
C GLY A 1041 -45.41 -44.06 -5.24
N SER A 1042 -46.37 -43.13 -5.13
CA SER A 1042 -47.42 -43.13 -4.10
C SER A 1042 -48.78 -43.66 -4.57
N SER A 1043 -48.92 -44.04 -5.86
CA SER A 1043 -50.22 -44.40 -6.45
C SER A 1043 -50.47 -45.90 -6.70
N GLU A 1044 -49.46 -46.77 -6.62
CA GLU A 1044 -49.55 -48.18 -7.09
C GLU A 1044 -49.33 -49.24 -6.00
N HIS A 1045 -50.03 -49.13 -4.86
CA HIS A 1045 -49.94 -50.13 -3.77
C HIS A 1045 -51.28 -50.68 -3.25
N HIS A 1046 -52.33 -50.72 -4.09
CA HIS A 1046 -53.53 -51.52 -3.84
C HIS A 1046 -54.13 -52.13 -5.13
N HIS A 1047 -53.68 -53.34 -5.52
CA HIS A 1047 -54.54 -54.48 -5.92
C HIS A 1047 -53.71 -55.71 -6.36
N ALA A 1048 -54.41 -56.83 -6.63
CA ALA A 1048 -53.94 -58.07 -7.28
C ALA A 1048 -52.85 -58.89 -6.56
N SER A 1049 -53.28 -59.80 -5.68
CA SER A 1049 -52.51 -60.94 -5.19
C SER A 1049 -52.67 -62.18 -6.09
N ALA A 1050 -51.54 -62.86 -6.35
CA ALA A 1050 -51.41 -64.27 -6.79
C ALA A 1050 -51.96 -64.69 -8.18
N ILE A 1051 -51.09 -65.28 -9.02
CA ILE A 1051 -51.01 -66.75 -9.24
C ILE A 1051 -49.80 -67.12 -10.16
N ASP A 1052 -49.01 -68.09 -9.69
CA ASP A 1052 -48.15 -69.10 -10.33
C ASP A 1052 -47.12 -68.86 -11.47
N SER A 1053 -45.93 -69.42 -11.20
CA SER A 1053 -45.10 -70.31 -12.05
C SER A 1053 -44.08 -69.78 -13.09
N GLU A 1054 -42.80 -69.96 -12.70
CA GLU A 1054 -41.72 -70.70 -13.40
C GLU A 1054 -40.76 -70.06 -14.45
N THR A 1055 -39.48 -70.08 -14.03
CA THR A 1055 -38.26 -70.46 -14.79
C THR A 1055 -37.45 -69.44 -15.63
N SER A 1056 -36.48 -68.81 -14.95
CA SER A 1056 -35.08 -68.61 -15.40
C SER A 1056 -34.78 -67.52 -16.46
N GLN A 1057 -33.58 -66.92 -16.55
CA GLN A 1057 -32.28 -67.17 -15.89
C GLN A 1057 -31.72 -65.90 -15.18
N HIS A 1058 -30.62 -66.06 -14.43
CA HIS A 1058 -29.94 -64.97 -13.69
C HIS A 1058 -29.36 -63.88 -14.65
N GLU A 1059 -29.17 -62.60 -14.29
CA GLU A 1059 -28.78 -61.94 -13.01
C GLU A 1059 -27.29 -62.14 -12.60
N PRO A 1060 -26.69 -61.31 -11.69
CA PRO A 1060 -25.39 -60.69 -11.99
C PRO A 1060 -24.31 -61.09 -10.94
N VAL A 1061 -23.27 -60.32 -10.58
CA VAL A 1061 -23.18 -58.93 -10.04
C VAL A 1061 -21.93 -58.24 -10.57
#